data_AF-A0A345IG15-F1
#
_entry.id   AF-A0A345IG15-F1
#
_cell.length_a   1.000
_cell.length_b   1.000
_cell.length_c   1.000
_cell.angle_alpha   90.00
_cell.angle_beta   90.00
_cell.angle_gamma   90.00
#
_symmetry.space_group_name_H-M   'P 1'
#
loop_
_entity.id
_entity.type
_entity.pdbx_description
1 polymer ?
#
loop_
_entity_poly.entity_id
_entity_poly.type
_entity_poly.pdbx_seq_one_letter_code
_entity_poly.pdbx_strand_id
1 'polypeptide(L)'
;MRRHQATQGATMIVVVLFTLLLLAGILAATVRLSLGSRQNTADQAATLKAQYAAESGLALARSRIRDIQKLLTTNNITLPAGTLASTIEADAEKFCGNAVWTSVTTAGVTTRTCTAQASAASDQFSVLNRALKSTAYAAVLPPEEARGAGTLEWWKSQIGQPVRLGSDSTEASYTIQPVKVEVVGTRYRFHLNLSQVTSRGESGAGTRLLTGQAAQGGGWWFDVSLPPFLDNVLFTNFHRTKGSSTPNIGFSNQVFDGPVHTNEKFVFYSDATASFRQKVTSAGCTNLATLPAGSATCTAQAGVYLGSNINNISLVTGTSAQVKSQIDSYTDVSWNSMEPGHPQFEAPYRPMPTTAETQKTAAQAGGLYLGPAGTSVRGIEFRAATDQSGTVPSTYDATTQSWTPAPTQQFITVTSNTGTKTVYRYASDRKLYKKNTRGGWDWVKDNFNGVVFADGRVGARSFTGSKSEGLTGPGRDGSGRPYPALAPFAQMTVAGSADMYISGDLSMSQTPLTCDDTDADCIARNKQRTNVLGLYTQSGDIVITESAPSNLNLHAMVMSASGEVTVDNYQSSTYRGTVQLIGGLVENYYGGFGDRLGTAYASGYGRDFRYDRRFQDIPGFGPPSYPVSPVWQAADAGSVGKRLDDFLWRQSRAGAP
;
A
#
# COMPACT_ATOMS: atom_id res chain seq x y z
N MET A 1 9.89 -129.43 -10.77
CA MET A 1 9.65 -128.14 -11.45
C MET A 1 8.50 -127.41 -10.79
N ARG A 2 8.75 -126.41 -9.93
CA ARG A 2 7.74 -125.47 -9.41
C ARG A 2 8.46 -124.29 -8.74
N ARG A 3 8.45 -123.12 -9.37
CA ARG A 3 8.62 -121.78 -8.75
C ARG A 3 8.47 -120.71 -9.84
N HIS A 4 7.37 -119.96 -9.83
CA HIS A 4 7.24 -118.59 -10.36
C HIS A 4 5.79 -118.10 -10.23
N GLN A 5 5.38 -117.54 -9.08
CA GLN A 5 4.18 -116.68 -8.95
C GLN A 5 4.25 -115.80 -7.67
N ALA A 6 5.31 -115.01 -7.48
CA ALA A 6 5.39 -114.09 -6.32
C ALA A 6 5.83 -112.65 -6.64
N THR A 7 6.25 -112.34 -7.88
CA THR A 7 6.90 -111.05 -8.19
C THR A 7 6.04 -110.04 -8.98
N GLN A 8 4.80 -110.37 -9.37
CA GLN A 8 3.93 -109.42 -10.10
C GLN A 8 2.99 -108.58 -9.22
N GLY A 9 2.71 -109.00 -7.97
CA GLY A 9 1.85 -108.24 -7.05
C GLY A 9 2.54 -107.04 -6.38
N ALA A 10 3.83 -107.18 -6.05
CA ALA A 10 4.59 -106.14 -5.34
C ALA A 10 4.93 -104.93 -6.21
N THR A 11 5.18 -105.12 -7.51
CA THR A 11 5.46 -104.03 -8.46
C THR A 11 4.23 -103.16 -8.74
N MET A 12 3.03 -103.74 -8.82
CA MET A 12 1.78 -102.97 -8.94
C MET A 12 1.51 -102.12 -7.69
N ILE A 13 1.74 -102.65 -6.49
CA ILE A 13 1.54 -101.90 -5.24
C ILE A 13 2.54 -100.74 -5.12
N VAL A 14 3.80 -100.95 -5.48
CA VAL A 14 4.83 -99.89 -5.44
C VAL A 14 4.55 -98.80 -6.47
N VAL A 15 4.13 -99.16 -7.70
CA VAL A 15 3.80 -98.16 -8.74
C VAL A 15 2.54 -97.36 -8.37
N VAL A 16 1.53 -97.99 -7.75
CA VAL A 16 0.33 -97.29 -7.28
C VAL A 16 0.63 -96.38 -6.08
N LEU A 17 1.47 -96.82 -5.13
CA LEU A 17 1.92 -95.99 -4.01
C LEU A 17 2.76 -94.80 -4.48
N PHE A 18 3.66 -95.00 -5.45
CA PHE A 18 4.49 -93.92 -5.98
C PHE A 18 3.66 -92.91 -6.78
N THR A 19 2.69 -93.37 -7.58
CA THR A 19 1.79 -92.47 -8.31
C THR A 19 0.86 -91.69 -7.37
N LEU A 20 0.35 -92.31 -6.29
CA LEU A 20 -0.41 -91.61 -5.25
C LEU A 20 0.45 -90.57 -4.49
N LEU A 21 1.69 -90.89 -4.15
CA LEU A 21 2.63 -89.94 -3.53
C LEU A 21 2.96 -88.76 -4.45
N LEU A 22 3.13 -89.03 -5.75
CA LEU A 22 3.43 -88.01 -6.75
C LEU A 22 2.21 -87.11 -6.99
N LEU A 23 1.00 -87.67 -7.03
CA LEU A 23 -0.27 -86.92 -7.05
C LEU A 23 -0.46 -86.06 -5.81
N ALA A 24 -0.17 -86.59 -4.60
CA ALA A 24 -0.25 -85.84 -3.36
C ALA A 24 0.79 -84.69 -3.31
N GLY A 25 2.00 -84.92 -3.81
CA GLY A 25 3.04 -83.90 -3.92
C GLY A 25 2.67 -82.77 -4.89
N ILE A 26 2.10 -83.12 -6.05
CA ILE A 26 1.60 -82.14 -7.01
C ILE A 26 0.44 -81.33 -6.40
N LEU A 27 -0.53 -81.99 -5.75
CA LEU A 27 -1.68 -81.32 -5.14
C LEU A 27 -1.25 -80.36 -4.01
N ALA A 28 -0.27 -80.76 -3.19
CA ALA A 28 0.30 -79.89 -2.16
C ALA A 28 1.03 -78.67 -2.75
N ALA A 29 1.75 -78.85 -3.87
CA ALA A 29 2.41 -77.74 -4.57
C ALA A 29 1.41 -76.78 -5.23
N THR A 30 0.34 -77.27 -5.86
CA THR A 30 -0.72 -76.42 -6.43
C THR A 30 -1.51 -75.68 -5.36
N VAL A 31 -1.77 -76.29 -4.20
CA VAL A 31 -2.43 -75.61 -3.07
C VAL A 31 -1.55 -74.49 -2.52
N ARG A 32 -0.24 -74.71 -2.38
CA ARG A 32 0.70 -73.66 -1.93
C ARG A 32 0.85 -72.52 -2.95
N LEU A 33 0.92 -72.83 -4.24
CA LEU A 33 0.96 -71.81 -5.31
C LEU A 33 -0.35 -71.02 -5.41
N SER A 34 -1.50 -71.69 -5.28
CA SER A 34 -2.83 -71.06 -5.24
C SER A 34 -2.99 -70.12 -4.05
N LEU A 35 -2.57 -70.54 -2.85
CA LEU A 35 -2.60 -69.73 -1.63
C LEU A 35 -1.62 -68.55 -1.71
N GLY A 36 -0.39 -68.77 -2.17
CA GLY A 36 0.61 -67.71 -2.35
C GLY A 36 0.22 -66.68 -3.41
N SER A 37 -0.41 -67.12 -4.51
CA SER A 37 -0.97 -66.23 -5.54
C SER A 37 -2.11 -65.38 -4.99
N ARG A 38 -3.03 -65.97 -4.21
CA ARG A 38 -4.15 -65.23 -3.60
C ARG A 38 -3.70 -64.25 -2.52
N GLN A 39 -2.71 -64.61 -1.70
CA GLN A 39 -2.12 -63.71 -0.71
C GLN A 39 -1.44 -62.51 -1.38
N ASN A 40 -0.62 -62.75 -2.41
CA ASN A 40 0.04 -61.67 -3.15
C ASN A 40 -0.97 -60.71 -3.82
N THR A 41 -2.04 -61.24 -4.42
CA THR A 41 -3.11 -60.41 -5.02
C THR A 41 -3.90 -59.63 -3.96
N ALA A 42 -4.18 -60.23 -2.79
CA ALA A 42 -4.87 -59.56 -1.69
C ALA A 42 -4.00 -58.43 -1.08
N ASP A 43 -2.70 -58.68 -0.92
CA ASP A 43 -1.74 -57.69 -0.40
C ASP A 43 -1.50 -56.54 -1.38
N GLN A 44 -1.46 -56.82 -2.69
CA GLN A 44 -1.41 -55.80 -3.74
C GLN A 44 -2.70 -54.96 -3.77
N ALA A 45 -3.87 -55.60 -3.66
CA ALA A 45 -5.16 -54.89 -3.61
C ALA A 45 -5.28 -54.02 -2.34
N ALA A 46 -4.86 -54.53 -1.18
CA ALA A 46 -4.80 -53.78 0.07
C ALA A 46 -3.86 -52.57 -0.03
N THR A 47 -2.70 -52.76 -0.67
CA THR A 47 -1.73 -51.70 -0.93
C THR A 47 -2.26 -50.59 -1.83
N LEU A 48 -2.92 -50.94 -2.95
CA LEU A 48 -3.53 -49.97 -3.85
C LEU A 48 -4.67 -49.21 -3.18
N LYS A 49 -5.51 -49.89 -2.41
CA LYS A 49 -6.57 -49.25 -1.62
C LYS A 49 -5.99 -48.27 -0.60
N ALA A 50 -4.93 -48.65 0.11
CA ALA A 50 -4.23 -47.77 1.04
C ALA A 50 -3.62 -46.55 0.32
N GLN A 51 -3.14 -46.72 -0.91
CA GLN A 51 -2.64 -45.60 -1.72
C GLN A 51 -3.75 -44.64 -2.13
N TYR A 52 -4.86 -45.14 -2.68
CA TYR A 52 -6.01 -44.31 -3.04
C TYR A 52 -6.60 -43.59 -1.82
N ALA A 53 -6.63 -44.25 -0.66
CA ALA A 53 -7.00 -43.64 0.61
C ALA A 53 -6.08 -42.47 0.97
N ALA A 54 -4.75 -42.66 0.92
CA ALA A 54 -3.79 -41.60 1.19
C ALA A 54 -3.85 -40.44 0.17
N GLU A 55 -4.07 -40.74 -1.12
CA GLU A 55 -4.25 -39.70 -2.16
C GLU A 55 -5.56 -38.92 -1.95
N SER A 56 -6.64 -39.60 -1.55
CA SER A 56 -7.91 -38.98 -1.20
C SER A 56 -7.78 -38.06 0.02
N GLY A 57 -7.08 -38.50 1.07
CA GLY A 57 -6.79 -37.67 2.24
C GLY A 57 -5.95 -36.43 1.89
N LEU A 58 -4.98 -36.58 0.99
CA LEU A 58 -4.20 -35.44 0.49
C LEU A 58 -5.05 -34.45 -0.32
N ALA A 59 -5.95 -34.95 -1.17
CA ALA A 59 -6.89 -34.11 -1.90
C ALA A 59 -7.85 -33.36 -0.95
N LEU A 60 -8.31 -34.02 0.12
CA LEU A 60 -9.10 -33.40 1.17
C LEU A 60 -8.33 -32.28 1.88
N ALA A 61 -7.08 -32.53 2.29
CA ALA A 61 -6.21 -31.51 2.87
C ALA A 61 -6.00 -30.32 1.93
N ARG A 62 -5.74 -30.58 0.64
CA ARG A 62 -5.61 -29.54 -0.39
C ARG A 62 -6.89 -28.70 -0.51
N SER A 63 -8.06 -29.33 -0.50
CA SER A 63 -9.35 -28.62 -0.54
C SER A 63 -9.49 -27.70 0.67
N ARG A 64 -9.19 -28.20 1.88
CA ARG A 64 -9.28 -27.39 3.11
C ARG A 64 -8.31 -26.21 3.11
N ILE A 65 -7.07 -26.40 2.67
CA ILE A 65 -6.10 -25.32 2.52
C ILE A 65 -6.60 -24.26 1.53
N ARG A 66 -7.23 -24.69 0.42
CA ARG A 66 -7.82 -23.79 -0.56
C ARG A 66 -9.00 -22.99 0.02
N ASP A 67 -9.82 -23.59 0.88
CA ASP A 67 -10.91 -22.88 1.53
C ASP A 67 -10.37 -21.81 2.50
N ILE A 68 -9.33 -22.12 3.28
CA ILE A 68 -8.62 -21.11 4.09
C ILE A 68 -8.05 -20.00 3.20
N GLN A 69 -7.39 -20.34 2.10
CA GLN A 69 -6.87 -19.34 1.16
C GLN A 69 -7.98 -18.46 0.59
N LYS A 70 -9.13 -19.04 0.20
CA LYS A 70 -10.30 -18.28 -0.29
C LYS A 70 -10.82 -17.32 0.76
N LEU A 71 -10.87 -17.71 2.04
CA LEU A 71 -11.21 -16.78 3.12
C LEU A 71 -10.24 -15.60 3.17
N LEU A 72 -8.94 -15.85 3.00
CA LEU A 72 -7.88 -14.84 3.03
C LEU A 72 -7.71 -14.06 1.70
N THR A 73 -8.66 -14.15 0.78
CA THR A 73 -8.64 -13.32 -0.43
C THR A 73 -9.16 -11.92 -0.16
N THR A 74 -8.62 -10.95 -0.89
CA THR A 74 -8.84 -9.51 -0.76
C THR A 74 -10.32 -9.15 -0.69
N ASN A 75 -11.18 -9.80 -1.50
CA ASN A 75 -12.61 -9.52 -1.54
C ASN A 75 -13.34 -9.85 -0.22
N ASN A 76 -12.76 -10.73 0.59
CA ASN A 76 -13.28 -11.15 1.90
C ASN A 76 -12.66 -10.38 3.06
N ILE A 77 -11.61 -9.59 2.80
CA ILE A 77 -10.91 -8.77 3.80
C ILE A 77 -11.47 -7.34 3.75
N THR A 78 -12.08 -6.90 4.84
CA THR A 78 -12.53 -5.53 5.05
C THR A 78 -12.45 -5.20 6.53
N LEU A 79 -11.67 -4.17 6.86
CA LEU A 79 -11.61 -3.69 8.23
C LEU A 79 -12.81 -2.80 8.55
N PRO A 80 -13.38 -2.89 9.77
CA PRO A 80 -14.45 -2.00 10.21
C PRO A 80 -14.05 -0.53 10.10
N ALA A 81 -15.00 0.33 9.71
CA ALA A 81 -14.80 1.77 9.69
C ALA A 81 -14.36 2.27 11.08
N GLY A 82 -13.42 3.22 11.12
CA GLY A 82 -12.86 3.75 12.37
C GLY A 82 -11.78 2.88 13.02
N THR A 83 -11.37 1.75 12.41
CA THR A 83 -10.23 0.98 12.89
C THR A 83 -8.95 1.84 12.84
N LEU A 84 -8.36 2.10 14.02
CA LEU A 84 -7.15 2.90 14.15
C LEU A 84 -5.90 2.11 13.71
N ALA A 85 -4.87 2.82 13.23
CA ALA A 85 -3.58 2.21 12.88
C ALA A 85 -2.92 1.50 14.06
N SER A 86 -3.03 2.04 15.27
CA SER A 86 -2.53 1.42 16.51
C SER A 86 -3.20 0.09 16.81
N THR A 87 -4.47 -0.09 16.42
CA THR A 87 -5.18 -1.37 16.56
C THR A 87 -4.56 -2.44 15.66
N ILE A 88 -4.24 -2.09 14.41
CA ILE A 88 -3.59 -3.02 13.47
C ILE A 88 -2.14 -3.28 13.88
N GLU A 89 -1.45 -2.30 14.44
CA GLU A 89 -0.13 -2.49 15.02
C GLU A 89 -0.15 -3.49 16.18
N ALA A 90 -1.10 -3.38 17.11
CA ALA A 90 -1.27 -4.35 18.18
C ALA A 90 -1.64 -5.75 17.65
N ASP A 91 -2.51 -5.82 16.64
CA ASP A 91 -2.85 -7.09 15.99
C ASP A 91 -1.62 -7.71 15.27
N ALA A 92 -0.72 -6.88 14.73
CA ALA A 92 0.56 -7.32 14.15
C ALA A 92 1.53 -7.86 15.20
N GLU A 93 1.69 -7.19 16.34
CA GLU A 93 2.50 -7.67 17.46
C GLU A 93 2.01 -9.02 17.99
N LYS A 94 0.69 -9.19 18.11
CA LYS A 94 0.06 -10.46 18.48
C LYS A 94 0.33 -11.54 17.46
N PHE A 95 0.20 -11.26 16.16
CA PHE A 95 0.51 -12.21 15.09
C PHE A 95 1.96 -12.71 15.18
N CYS A 96 2.89 -11.80 15.47
CA CYS A 96 4.30 -12.14 15.68
C CYS A 96 4.56 -13.01 16.93
N GLY A 97 3.58 -13.13 17.83
CA GLY A 97 3.75 -13.81 19.13
C GLY A 97 4.61 -12.99 20.10
N ASN A 98 4.54 -11.65 20.05
CA ASN A 98 5.39 -10.73 20.81
C ASN A 98 6.90 -10.93 20.53
N ALA A 99 7.25 -11.36 19.33
CA ALA A 99 8.64 -11.50 18.90
C ALA A 99 9.36 -10.16 18.78
N VAL A 100 10.69 -10.22 18.79
CA VAL A 100 11.56 -9.04 18.60
C VAL A 100 11.36 -8.46 17.20
N TRP A 101 11.11 -7.16 17.14
CA TRP A 101 11.03 -6.41 15.89
C TRP A 101 12.40 -5.88 15.48
N THR A 102 12.72 -6.01 14.20
CA THR A 102 13.91 -5.43 13.57
C THR A 102 13.49 -4.31 12.65
N SER A 103 14.33 -3.27 12.52
CA SER A 103 14.07 -2.13 11.64
C SER A 103 15.24 -1.91 10.69
N VAL A 104 14.96 -1.78 9.40
CA VAL A 104 15.95 -1.46 8.37
C VAL A 104 15.48 -0.24 7.60
N THR A 105 16.34 0.78 7.46
CA THR A 105 16.05 1.98 6.67
C THR A 105 16.85 1.94 5.37
N THR A 106 16.17 1.95 4.23
CA THR A 106 16.78 1.99 2.89
C THR A 106 16.14 3.12 2.09
N ALA A 107 16.94 3.96 1.43
CA ALA A 107 16.46 5.11 0.65
C ALA A 107 15.45 6.00 1.43
N GLY A 108 15.66 6.16 2.73
CA GLY A 108 14.78 6.97 3.59
C GLY A 108 13.45 6.30 3.96
N VAL A 109 13.22 5.04 3.61
CA VAL A 109 12.04 4.25 4.02
C VAL A 109 12.45 3.25 5.10
N THR A 110 11.75 3.27 6.23
CA THR A 110 11.95 2.30 7.32
C THR A 110 10.98 1.14 7.18
N THR A 111 11.51 -0.07 7.04
CA THR A 111 10.75 -1.32 7.10
C THR A 111 10.97 -1.96 8.45
N ARG A 112 9.87 -2.28 9.15
CA ARG A 112 9.88 -3.06 10.39
C ARG A 112 9.49 -4.51 10.08
N THR A 113 10.21 -5.47 10.63
CA THR A 113 9.92 -6.89 10.43
C THR A 113 10.07 -7.67 11.73
N CYS A 114 9.10 -8.52 12.00
CA CYS A 114 9.19 -9.54 13.04
C CYS A 114 9.25 -10.93 12.39
N THR A 115 9.92 -11.89 13.03
CA THR A 115 9.72 -13.31 12.69
C THR A 115 8.65 -13.86 13.63
N ALA A 116 7.57 -14.41 13.07
CA ALA A 116 6.46 -14.86 13.88
C ALA A 116 6.84 -16.12 14.68
N GLN A 117 6.44 -16.16 15.95
CA GLN A 117 6.64 -17.29 16.84
C GLN A 117 5.28 -17.88 17.26
N ALA A 118 5.25 -19.18 17.51
CA ALA A 118 4.04 -19.80 18.05
C ALA A 118 3.78 -19.25 19.47
N SER A 119 2.59 -18.68 19.68
CA SER A 119 2.14 -18.22 21.00
C SER A 119 1.09 -19.17 21.58
N ALA A 120 0.98 -19.27 22.90
CA ALA A 120 -0.15 -19.96 23.54
C ALA A 120 -1.42 -19.09 23.60
N ALA A 121 -1.29 -17.78 23.34
CA ALA A 121 -2.41 -16.85 23.38
C ALA A 121 -3.40 -17.13 22.23
N SER A 122 -4.69 -17.23 22.56
CA SER A 122 -5.73 -17.48 21.56
C SER A 122 -5.98 -16.30 20.64
N ASP A 123 -5.61 -15.08 21.06
CA ASP A 123 -5.75 -13.87 20.28
C ASP A 123 -4.56 -13.58 19.33
N GLN A 124 -3.63 -14.52 19.16
CA GLN A 124 -2.49 -14.40 18.22
C GLN A 124 -2.95 -14.00 16.80
N PHE A 125 -4.12 -14.46 16.35
CA PHE A 125 -4.65 -14.19 15.01
C PHE A 125 -5.84 -13.22 15.01
N SER A 126 -5.89 -12.29 15.98
CA SER A 126 -6.96 -11.29 16.10
C SER A 126 -7.20 -10.47 14.84
N VAL A 127 -6.15 -10.20 14.05
CA VAL A 127 -6.27 -9.52 12.75
C VAL A 127 -7.25 -10.22 11.81
N LEU A 128 -7.23 -11.56 11.74
CA LEU A 128 -8.08 -12.34 10.85
C LEU A 128 -9.53 -12.29 11.30
N ASN A 129 -9.73 -12.37 12.61
CA ASN A 129 -11.06 -12.25 13.21
C ASN A 129 -11.69 -10.88 12.95
N ARG A 130 -10.88 -9.81 12.97
CA ARG A 130 -11.33 -8.43 12.74
C ARG A 130 -11.57 -8.14 11.26
N ALA A 131 -10.66 -8.59 10.40
CA ALA A 131 -10.60 -8.16 9.02
C ALA A 131 -11.50 -8.99 8.09
N LEU A 132 -11.93 -10.19 8.47
CA LEU A 132 -12.74 -11.03 7.59
C LEU A 132 -14.24 -10.80 7.75
N LYS A 133 -14.94 -10.67 6.62
CA LYS A 133 -16.40 -10.55 6.59
C LYS A 133 -17.07 -11.79 7.16
N SER A 134 -18.07 -11.62 8.01
CA SER A 134 -18.86 -12.74 8.55
C SER A 134 -19.52 -13.59 7.44
N THR A 135 -19.94 -12.95 6.34
CA THR A 135 -20.53 -13.63 5.18
C THR A 135 -19.53 -14.49 4.41
N ALA A 136 -18.23 -14.22 4.50
CA ALA A 136 -17.20 -15.02 3.84
C ALA A 136 -17.15 -16.44 4.42
N TYR A 137 -17.33 -16.60 5.74
CA TYR A 137 -17.34 -17.91 6.38
C TYR A 137 -18.48 -18.79 5.87
N ALA A 138 -19.70 -18.24 5.78
CA ALA A 138 -20.85 -18.98 5.26
C ALA A 138 -20.76 -19.27 3.76
N ALA A 139 -20.06 -18.44 2.99
CA ALA A 139 -19.89 -18.61 1.54
C ALA A 139 -18.80 -19.63 1.17
N VAL A 140 -17.78 -19.79 2.02
CA VAL A 140 -16.60 -20.61 1.74
C VAL A 140 -16.61 -21.93 2.50
N LEU A 141 -17.06 -21.94 3.76
CA LEU A 141 -16.99 -23.12 4.62
C LEU A 141 -18.30 -23.93 4.61
N PRO A 142 -18.24 -25.24 4.88
CA PRO A 142 -19.43 -26.05 5.11
C PRO A 142 -20.30 -25.51 6.26
N PRO A 143 -21.64 -25.69 6.24
CA PRO A 143 -22.55 -25.11 7.23
C PRO A 143 -22.24 -25.44 8.68
N GLU A 144 -21.75 -26.65 8.95
CA GLU A 144 -21.41 -27.10 10.31
C GLU A 144 -20.20 -26.34 10.87
N GLU A 145 -19.21 -26.07 10.03
CA GLU A 145 -17.98 -25.36 10.40
C GLU A 145 -18.21 -23.85 10.47
N ALA A 146 -19.02 -23.31 9.54
CA ALA A 146 -19.36 -21.89 9.51
C ALA A 146 -20.04 -21.39 10.80
N ARG A 147 -20.76 -22.27 11.53
CA ARG A 147 -21.44 -21.92 12.80
C ARG A 147 -20.47 -21.62 13.97
N GLY A 148 -19.22 -22.09 13.90
CA GLY A 148 -18.18 -21.84 14.90
C GLY A 148 -16.95 -21.10 14.36
N ALA A 149 -16.91 -20.84 13.05
CA ALA A 149 -15.84 -20.11 12.38
C ALA A 149 -15.86 -18.61 12.73
N GLY A 150 -14.72 -17.94 12.55
CA GLY A 150 -14.60 -16.52 12.89
C GLY A 150 -14.60 -16.25 14.39
N THR A 151 -14.04 -17.18 15.17
CA THR A 151 -13.63 -16.96 16.56
C THR A 151 -12.11 -16.98 16.65
N LEU A 152 -11.55 -16.38 17.70
CA LEU A 152 -10.10 -16.40 17.96
C LEU A 152 -9.58 -17.84 18.09
N GLU A 153 -10.31 -18.68 18.82
CA GLU A 153 -10.00 -20.10 19.00
C GLU A 153 -10.04 -20.88 17.68
N TRP A 154 -11.02 -20.58 16.80
CA TRP A 154 -11.09 -21.23 15.50
C TRP A 154 -9.84 -20.90 14.67
N TRP A 155 -9.45 -19.63 14.56
CA TRP A 155 -8.22 -19.27 13.84
C TRP A 155 -6.97 -19.90 14.44
N LYS A 156 -6.91 -20.01 15.76
CA LYS A 156 -5.83 -20.70 16.46
C LYS A 156 -5.78 -22.20 16.16
N SER A 157 -6.93 -22.83 15.95
CA SER A 157 -7.01 -24.24 15.53
C SER A 157 -6.59 -24.45 14.07
N GLN A 158 -6.78 -23.45 13.21
CA GLN A 158 -6.42 -23.53 11.79
C GLN A 158 -4.96 -23.15 11.50
N ILE A 159 -4.38 -22.26 12.32
CA ILE A 159 -3.03 -21.71 12.10
C ILE A 159 -2.17 -21.93 13.35
N GLY A 160 -0.95 -22.44 13.15
CA GLY A 160 0.03 -22.69 14.19
C GLY A 160 -0.12 -24.05 14.90
N GLN A 161 -1.16 -24.81 14.59
CA GLN A 161 -1.38 -26.18 15.08
C GLN A 161 -1.67 -27.15 13.93
N PRO A 162 -1.34 -28.45 14.07
CA PRO A 162 -1.71 -29.45 13.08
C PRO A 162 -3.22 -29.67 13.03
N VAL A 163 -3.83 -29.44 11.87
CA VAL A 163 -5.24 -29.75 11.60
C VAL A 163 -5.31 -31.19 11.09
N ARG A 164 -6.12 -32.03 11.74
CA ARG A 164 -6.36 -33.42 11.33
C ARG A 164 -7.71 -33.55 10.63
N LEU A 165 -7.76 -34.38 9.60
CA LEU A 165 -8.88 -34.60 8.69
C LEU A 165 -9.04 -36.09 8.42
N GLY A 166 -10.27 -36.54 8.16
CA GLY A 166 -10.56 -37.90 7.70
C GLY A 166 -11.16 -38.80 8.77
N SER A 167 -11.06 -40.12 8.55
CA SER A 167 -11.69 -41.18 9.36
C SER A 167 -10.68 -42.30 9.64
N ASP A 168 -11.09 -43.35 10.36
CA ASP A 168 -10.21 -44.44 10.82
C ASP A 168 -9.38 -45.14 9.71
N SER A 169 -9.80 -45.05 8.44
CA SER A 169 -9.07 -45.66 7.29
C SER A 169 -8.27 -44.66 6.45
N THR A 170 -8.45 -43.36 6.67
CA THR A 170 -7.77 -42.27 5.95
C THR A 170 -7.58 -41.10 6.89
N GLU A 171 -6.35 -40.87 7.33
CA GLU A 171 -6.00 -39.71 8.16
C GLU A 171 -5.15 -38.75 7.33
N ALA A 172 -5.54 -37.49 7.24
CA ALA A 172 -4.72 -36.43 6.66
C ALA A 172 -4.49 -35.34 7.69
N SER A 173 -3.31 -34.72 7.67
CA SER A 173 -3.06 -33.55 8.49
C SER A 173 -2.24 -32.52 7.76
N TYR A 174 -2.47 -31.25 8.06
CA TYR A 174 -1.68 -30.15 7.52
C TYR A 174 -1.39 -29.12 8.60
N THR A 175 -0.37 -28.29 8.39
CA THR A 175 -0.02 -27.23 9.33
C THR A 175 0.33 -25.96 8.58
N ILE A 176 -0.51 -24.94 8.71
CA ILE A 176 -0.22 -23.58 8.26
C ILE A 176 0.44 -22.85 9.43
N GLN A 177 1.58 -22.21 9.19
CA GLN A 177 2.32 -21.48 10.22
C GLN A 177 2.46 -19.99 9.86
N PRO A 178 2.41 -19.08 10.84
CA PRO A 178 2.80 -17.70 10.62
C PRO A 178 4.33 -17.63 10.43
N VAL A 179 4.76 -16.79 9.50
CA VAL A 179 6.19 -16.66 9.16
C VAL A 179 6.76 -15.33 9.64
N LYS A 180 6.13 -14.22 9.25
CA LYS A 180 6.58 -12.87 9.58
C LYS A 180 5.48 -11.85 9.35
N VAL A 181 5.68 -10.67 9.93
CA VAL A 181 4.94 -9.46 9.56
C VAL A 181 5.95 -8.42 9.05
N GLU A 182 5.63 -7.79 7.94
CA GLU A 182 6.37 -6.66 7.38
C GLU A 182 5.52 -5.40 7.47
N VAL A 183 6.07 -4.33 8.05
CA VAL A 183 5.40 -3.05 8.20
C VAL A 183 6.21 -1.97 7.49
N VAL A 184 5.54 -1.27 6.57
CA VAL A 184 6.12 -0.13 5.83
C VAL A 184 5.09 1.00 5.86
N GLY A 185 5.38 2.05 6.63
CA GLY A 185 4.43 3.13 6.87
C GLY A 185 3.12 2.60 7.48
N THR A 186 2.01 2.76 6.77
CA THR A 186 0.66 2.30 7.16
C THR A 186 0.26 0.96 6.55
N ARG A 187 1.18 0.25 5.87
CA ARG A 187 0.94 -1.07 5.28
C ARG A 187 1.47 -2.17 6.20
N TYR A 188 0.61 -3.13 6.50
CA TYR A 188 0.91 -4.30 7.31
C TYR A 188 0.71 -5.56 6.47
N ARG A 189 1.80 -6.28 6.20
CA ARG A 189 1.77 -7.52 5.42
C ARG A 189 2.05 -8.73 6.31
N PHE A 190 1.11 -9.66 6.33
CA PHE A 190 1.14 -10.87 7.14
C PHE A 190 1.49 -12.06 6.25
N HIS A 191 2.55 -12.79 6.59
CA HIS A 191 3.02 -13.93 5.83
C HIS A 191 2.66 -15.24 6.53
N LEU A 192 2.09 -16.17 5.76
CA LEU A 192 1.71 -17.52 6.15
C LEU A 192 2.41 -18.51 5.22
N ASN A 193 2.70 -19.71 5.70
CA ASN A 193 3.26 -20.77 4.89
C ASN A 193 2.71 -22.13 5.28
N LEU A 194 2.60 -23.05 4.32
CA LEU A 194 2.33 -24.45 4.58
C LEU A 194 3.64 -25.13 5.02
N SER A 195 3.73 -25.50 6.30
CA SER A 195 4.92 -26.13 6.87
C SER A 195 5.00 -27.61 6.49
N GLN A 196 3.89 -28.31 6.62
CA GLN A 196 3.79 -29.75 6.35
C GLN A 196 2.37 -30.14 5.97
N VAL A 197 2.25 -31.11 5.06
CA VAL A 197 1.03 -31.89 4.83
C VAL A 197 1.37 -33.37 4.82
N THR A 198 0.57 -34.19 5.47
CA THR A 198 0.72 -35.65 5.52
C THR A 198 -0.61 -36.33 5.30
N SER A 199 -0.62 -37.47 4.64
CA SER A 199 -1.80 -38.32 4.57
C SER A 199 -1.43 -39.79 4.66
N ARG A 200 -2.12 -40.50 5.55
CA ARG A 200 -2.00 -41.91 5.82
C ARG A 200 -3.28 -42.61 5.36
N GLY A 201 -3.15 -43.63 4.53
CA GLY A 201 -4.22 -44.54 4.16
C GLY A 201 -3.94 -45.94 4.67
N GLU A 202 -4.95 -46.59 5.22
CA GLU A 202 -4.87 -47.94 5.78
C GLU A 202 -5.98 -48.83 5.20
N SER A 203 -5.62 -50.03 4.74
CA SER A 203 -6.57 -51.03 4.26
C SER A 203 -6.02 -52.44 4.46
N GLY A 204 -6.61 -53.23 5.37
CA GLY A 204 -6.08 -54.55 5.73
C GLY A 204 -4.65 -54.44 6.29
N ALA A 205 -3.71 -55.20 5.71
CA ALA A 205 -2.28 -55.10 6.04
C ALA A 205 -1.52 -53.97 5.29
N GLY A 206 -2.21 -53.27 4.37
CA GLY A 206 -1.60 -52.21 3.56
C GLY A 206 -1.64 -50.86 4.27
N THR A 207 -0.48 -50.23 4.44
CA THR A 207 -0.35 -48.82 4.90
C THR A 207 0.42 -48.00 3.88
N ARG A 208 -0.04 -46.78 3.63
CA ARG A 208 0.63 -45.79 2.77
C ARG A 208 0.68 -44.45 3.46
N LEU A 209 1.85 -43.81 3.44
CA LEU A 209 2.08 -42.47 3.97
C LEU A 209 2.58 -41.56 2.85
N LEU A 210 1.85 -40.49 2.59
CA LEU A 210 2.24 -39.40 1.72
C LEU A 210 2.64 -38.21 2.58
N THR A 211 3.71 -37.53 2.19
CA THR A 211 4.18 -36.30 2.85
C THR A 211 4.43 -35.25 1.79
N GLY A 212 4.03 -34.02 2.06
CA GLY A 212 4.23 -32.89 1.18
C GLY A 212 4.68 -31.65 1.94
N GLN A 213 5.33 -30.77 1.21
CA GLN A 213 5.81 -29.48 1.68
C GLN A 213 5.51 -28.43 0.61
N ALA A 214 5.39 -27.17 1.03
CA ALA A 214 5.21 -26.04 0.13
C ALA A 214 6.20 -26.11 -1.04
N ALA A 215 5.71 -25.89 -2.27
CA ALA A 215 6.59 -25.73 -3.43
C ALA A 215 7.45 -24.46 -3.27
N GLN A 216 8.47 -24.27 -4.11
CA GLN A 216 9.19 -22.99 -4.18
C GLN A 216 8.23 -21.89 -4.65
N GLY A 217 7.53 -21.26 -3.71
CA GLY A 217 6.40 -20.36 -3.98
C GLY A 217 5.20 -20.49 -3.03
N GLY A 218 5.10 -21.59 -2.25
CA GLY A 218 3.94 -21.93 -1.40
C GLY A 218 3.68 -21.08 -0.15
N GLY A 219 4.26 -19.87 -0.11
CA GLY A 219 3.98 -18.87 0.92
C GLY A 219 2.87 -17.93 0.46
N TRP A 220 1.91 -17.66 1.34
CA TRP A 220 0.83 -16.71 1.10
C TRP A 220 0.98 -15.50 1.97
N TRP A 221 0.54 -14.36 1.47
CA TRP A 221 0.45 -13.16 2.25
C TRP A 221 -0.86 -12.45 1.92
N PHE A 222 -1.37 -11.76 2.93
CA PHE A 222 -2.34 -10.71 2.75
C PHE A 222 -1.79 -9.46 3.43
N ASP A 223 -2.19 -8.31 2.94
CA ASP A 223 -1.89 -7.06 3.60
C ASP A 223 -3.14 -6.20 3.79
N VAL A 224 -3.05 -5.33 4.77
CA VAL A 224 -3.98 -4.23 4.99
C VAL A 224 -3.18 -2.95 5.01
N SER A 225 -3.68 -1.92 4.35
CA SER A 225 -3.01 -0.63 4.27
C SER A 225 -3.98 0.53 4.24
N LEU A 226 -3.56 1.66 4.82
CA LEU A 226 -4.20 2.95 4.55
C LEU A 226 -3.46 3.61 3.38
N PRO A 227 -4.07 3.73 2.20
CA PRO A 227 -3.39 4.26 1.02
C PRO A 227 -3.04 5.73 1.23
N PRO A 228 -1.80 6.15 0.95
CA PRO A 228 -1.43 7.55 0.99
C PRO A 228 -2.04 8.33 -0.17
N PHE A 229 -2.10 9.66 -0.05
CA PHE A 229 -2.51 10.56 -1.14
C PHE A 229 -1.36 10.98 -2.06
N LEU A 230 -0.26 10.24 -2.04
CA LEU A 230 0.99 10.59 -2.74
C LEU A 230 1.03 10.15 -4.19
N ASP A 231 -0.03 9.54 -4.72
CA ASP A 231 -0.05 8.84 -6.00
C ASP A 231 -0.58 9.68 -7.17
N ASN A 232 -0.92 10.95 -6.94
CA ASN A 232 -1.47 11.85 -7.97
C ASN A 232 -0.74 13.19 -7.98
N VAL A 233 -0.53 13.73 -9.19
CA VAL A 233 -0.13 15.13 -9.35
C VAL A 233 -1.28 16.09 -9.03
N LEU A 234 -2.52 15.65 -9.30
CA LEU A 234 -3.74 16.36 -8.96
C LEU A 234 -4.80 15.37 -8.47
N PHE A 235 -5.29 15.60 -7.26
CA PHE A 235 -6.43 14.93 -6.67
C PHE A 235 -7.43 15.98 -6.19
N THR A 236 -8.68 15.88 -6.63
CA THR A 236 -9.78 16.70 -6.09
C THR A 236 -10.89 15.84 -5.53
N ASN A 237 -11.39 16.14 -4.33
CA ASN A 237 -12.61 15.49 -3.87
C ASN A 237 -13.81 16.01 -4.70
N PHE A 238 -14.03 17.31 -4.67
CA PHE A 238 -15.00 18.03 -5.51
C PHE A 238 -14.25 18.75 -6.65
N HIS A 239 -14.59 18.42 -7.89
CA HIS A 239 -13.98 19.04 -9.08
C HIS A 239 -14.71 20.34 -9.45
N ARG A 240 -14.72 21.27 -8.50
CA ARG A 240 -15.43 22.54 -8.55
C ARG A 240 -14.84 23.54 -7.58
N THR A 241 -15.08 24.82 -7.86
CA THR A 241 -14.78 25.91 -6.93
C THR A 241 -15.57 25.73 -5.64
N LYS A 242 -14.94 26.07 -4.51
CA LYS A 242 -15.60 26.11 -3.20
C LYS A 242 -16.86 26.99 -3.26
N GLY A 243 -17.98 26.47 -2.78
CA GLY A 243 -19.29 27.14 -2.82
C GLY A 243 -20.12 26.89 -4.09
N SER A 244 -19.55 26.29 -5.14
CA SER A 244 -20.33 25.83 -6.29
C SER A 244 -21.12 24.56 -5.95
N SER A 245 -22.36 24.48 -6.44
CA SER A 245 -23.22 23.29 -6.30
C SER A 245 -22.99 22.23 -7.37
N THR A 246 -22.32 22.60 -8.48
CA THR A 246 -22.05 21.73 -9.62
C THR A 246 -20.59 21.80 -10.06
N PRO A 247 -20.06 20.74 -10.72
CA PRO A 247 -18.79 20.79 -11.45
C PRO A 247 -18.73 21.98 -12.39
N ASN A 248 -17.71 22.81 -12.24
CA ASN A 248 -17.58 24.06 -12.96
C ASN A 248 -16.14 24.40 -13.37
N ILE A 249 -15.21 23.46 -13.17
CA ILE A 249 -13.81 23.62 -13.53
C ILE A 249 -13.52 22.71 -14.70
N GLY A 250 -13.18 23.32 -15.84
CA GLY A 250 -12.75 22.60 -17.03
C GLY A 250 -11.23 22.54 -17.16
N PHE A 251 -10.76 21.53 -17.88
CA PHE A 251 -9.37 21.47 -18.32
C PHE A 251 -9.14 22.41 -19.51
N SER A 252 -7.97 23.03 -19.55
CA SER A 252 -7.57 23.96 -20.62
C SER A 252 -6.25 23.51 -21.27
N ASN A 253 -5.29 24.38 -21.54
CA ASN A 253 -4.02 24.05 -22.25
C ASN A 253 -2.91 23.52 -21.32
N GLN A 254 -3.28 22.76 -20.29
CA GLN A 254 -2.37 22.32 -19.24
C GLN A 254 -1.72 20.97 -19.59
N VAL A 255 -0.48 20.77 -19.18
CA VAL A 255 0.17 19.46 -19.21
C VAL A 255 0.22 18.90 -17.80
N PHE A 256 -0.36 17.72 -17.61
CA PHE A 256 -0.29 16.97 -16.37
C PHE A 256 0.72 15.83 -16.53
N ASP A 257 1.91 16.04 -15.98
CA ASP A 257 3.00 15.06 -15.97
C ASP A 257 2.89 14.15 -14.74
N GLY A 258 1.80 13.38 -14.68
CA GLY A 258 1.48 12.48 -13.58
C GLY A 258 0.00 12.11 -13.48
N PRO A 259 -0.37 11.23 -12.52
CA PRO A 259 -1.74 10.76 -12.38
C PRO A 259 -2.71 11.85 -11.92
N VAL A 260 -3.91 11.87 -12.50
CA VAL A 260 -4.99 12.81 -12.14
C VAL A 260 -6.21 12.04 -11.65
N HIS A 261 -6.75 12.44 -10.51
CA HIS A 261 -7.92 11.83 -9.90
C HIS A 261 -8.95 12.86 -9.45
N THR A 262 -10.23 12.51 -9.57
CA THR A 262 -11.30 13.18 -8.82
C THR A 262 -12.29 12.20 -8.22
N ASN A 263 -12.85 12.48 -7.05
CA ASN A 263 -13.99 11.71 -6.56
C ASN A 263 -15.30 12.10 -7.26
N GLU A 264 -15.40 13.32 -7.78
CA GLU A 264 -16.57 13.80 -8.52
C GLU A 264 -16.53 13.37 -10.00
N LYS A 265 -17.05 14.20 -10.91
CA LYS A 265 -16.94 14.03 -12.36
C LYS A 265 -16.17 15.21 -12.92
N PHE A 266 -15.35 14.97 -13.94
CA PHE A 266 -14.64 16.03 -14.65
C PHE A 266 -15.56 16.84 -15.55
N VAL A 267 -15.14 18.08 -15.85
CA VAL A 267 -15.74 18.93 -16.88
C VAL A 267 -14.76 19.10 -18.04
N PHE A 268 -15.24 18.96 -19.26
CA PHE A 268 -14.47 19.21 -20.47
C PHE A 268 -15.24 20.21 -21.34
N TYR A 269 -14.62 21.37 -21.57
CA TYR A 269 -15.16 22.36 -22.50
C TYR A 269 -14.75 22.02 -23.93
N SER A 270 -15.51 22.50 -24.93
CA SER A 270 -15.22 22.24 -26.34
C SER A 270 -13.84 22.74 -26.80
N ASP A 271 -13.25 23.69 -26.09
CA ASP A 271 -11.90 24.23 -26.32
C ASP A 271 -10.81 23.60 -25.41
N ALA A 272 -11.15 22.53 -24.68
CA ALA A 272 -10.21 21.83 -23.82
C ALA A 272 -9.10 21.16 -24.66
N THR A 273 -7.86 21.41 -24.25
CA THR A 273 -6.62 21.04 -24.98
C THR A 273 -5.57 20.42 -24.06
N ALA A 274 -6.01 19.89 -22.91
CA ALA A 274 -5.09 19.40 -21.90
C ALA A 274 -4.36 18.14 -22.37
N SER A 275 -3.15 17.93 -21.86
CA SER A 275 -2.38 16.73 -22.11
C SER A 275 -2.16 15.97 -20.81
N PHE A 276 -2.68 14.74 -20.76
CA PHE A 276 -2.46 13.82 -19.66
C PHE A 276 -1.41 12.79 -20.07
N ARG A 277 -0.34 12.69 -19.28
CA ARG A 277 0.78 11.78 -19.55
C ARG A 277 0.69 10.44 -18.81
N GLN A 278 -0.21 10.32 -17.85
CA GLN A 278 -0.41 9.11 -17.04
C GLN A 278 -1.91 8.91 -16.76
N LYS A 279 -2.24 7.95 -15.90
CA LYS A 279 -3.61 7.56 -15.60
C LYS A 279 -4.49 8.75 -15.19
N VAL A 280 -5.68 8.81 -15.79
CA VAL A 280 -6.75 9.74 -15.41
C VAL A 280 -7.91 8.92 -14.89
N THR A 281 -8.36 9.25 -13.70
CA THR A 281 -9.38 8.49 -12.99
C THR A 281 -10.42 9.41 -12.35
N SER A 282 -11.66 8.97 -12.33
CA SER A 282 -12.77 9.64 -11.66
C SER A 282 -13.57 8.59 -10.92
N ALA A 283 -13.95 8.83 -9.68
CA ALA A 283 -14.88 7.94 -8.99
C ALA A 283 -16.33 8.11 -9.47
N GLY A 284 -16.66 9.24 -10.10
CA GLY A 284 -17.98 9.48 -10.69
C GLY A 284 -19.08 9.55 -9.64
N CYS A 285 -18.76 9.95 -8.41
CA CYS A 285 -19.71 9.98 -7.31
C CYS A 285 -20.85 10.98 -7.59
N THR A 286 -22.09 10.53 -7.45
CA THR A 286 -23.29 11.36 -7.67
C THR A 286 -23.88 11.94 -6.38
N ASN A 287 -23.52 11.37 -5.23
CA ASN A 287 -24.01 11.75 -3.91
C ASN A 287 -22.94 12.38 -3.00
N LEU A 288 -21.81 12.83 -3.56
CA LEU A 288 -20.65 13.28 -2.79
C LEU A 288 -20.98 14.37 -1.76
N ALA A 289 -21.89 15.30 -2.09
CA ALA A 289 -22.31 16.39 -1.20
C ALA A 289 -23.13 15.93 0.02
N THR A 290 -23.71 14.74 -0.04
CA THR A 290 -24.54 14.18 1.04
C THR A 290 -23.91 12.96 1.71
N LEU A 291 -22.69 12.58 1.32
CA LEU A 291 -21.97 11.48 1.93
C LEU A 291 -21.60 11.79 3.39
N PRO A 292 -21.90 10.89 4.34
CA PRO A 292 -21.41 11.00 5.71
C PRO A 292 -19.88 11.03 5.76
N ALA A 293 -19.33 11.80 6.70
CA ALA A 293 -17.89 11.83 6.95
C ALA A 293 -17.36 10.41 7.25
N GLY A 294 -16.26 10.04 6.59
CA GLY A 294 -15.64 8.72 6.75
C GLY A 294 -16.31 7.57 6.00
N SER A 295 -17.24 7.85 5.09
CA SER A 295 -17.79 6.83 4.18
C SER A 295 -16.69 6.18 3.36
N ALA A 296 -16.73 4.85 3.24
CA ALA A 296 -15.71 4.10 2.50
C ALA A 296 -15.99 4.03 0.99
N THR A 297 -17.24 4.26 0.59
CA THR A 297 -17.71 4.19 -0.79
C THR A 297 -18.68 5.34 -1.07
N CYS A 298 -18.93 5.58 -2.35
CA CYS A 298 -19.96 6.50 -2.82
C CYS A 298 -20.90 5.80 -3.81
N THR A 299 -22.02 6.43 -4.14
CA THR A 299 -22.83 6.03 -5.29
C THR A 299 -22.13 6.53 -6.55
N ALA A 300 -21.45 5.62 -7.24
CA ALA A 300 -20.67 5.91 -8.44
C ALA A 300 -21.48 5.68 -9.72
N GLN A 301 -21.29 6.55 -10.70
CA GLN A 301 -21.74 6.35 -12.08
C GLN A 301 -20.71 6.95 -13.04
N ALA A 302 -20.17 6.13 -13.93
CA ALA A 302 -19.26 6.61 -14.97
C ALA A 302 -19.89 7.75 -15.79
N GLY A 303 -19.14 8.84 -15.91
CA GLY A 303 -19.56 10.00 -16.69
C GLY A 303 -18.72 11.24 -16.49
N VAL A 304 -18.95 12.23 -17.34
CA VAL A 304 -18.31 13.55 -17.37
C VAL A 304 -19.32 14.62 -17.75
N TYR A 305 -18.99 15.89 -17.51
CA TYR A 305 -19.74 17.02 -18.05
C TYR A 305 -19.05 17.53 -19.32
N LEU A 306 -19.79 17.65 -20.41
CA LEU A 306 -19.32 18.26 -21.66
C LEU A 306 -20.07 19.56 -21.91
N GLY A 307 -19.41 20.60 -22.41
CA GLY A 307 -20.08 21.87 -22.69
C GLY A 307 -19.25 22.90 -23.43
N SER A 308 -19.87 24.00 -23.84
CA SER A 308 -19.15 25.11 -24.48
C SER A 308 -18.57 26.11 -23.49
N ASN A 309 -19.15 26.18 -22.28
CA ASN A 309 -18.69 26.99 -21.15
C ASN A 309 -19.45 26.57 -19.89
N ILE A 310 -19.12 27.17 -18.75
CA ILE A 310 -19.72 26.90 -17.43
C ILE A 310 -21.27 26.97 -17.41
N ASN A 311 -21.89 27.82 -18.23
CA ASN A 311 -23.35 28.00 -18.27
C ASN A 311 -24.05 27.00 -19.20
N ASN A 312 -23.29 26.25 -20.00
CA ASN A 312 -23.82 25.31 -20.99
C ASN A 312 -23.00 24.01 -20.94
N ILE A 313 -23.18 23.28 -19.84
CA ILE A 313 -22.64 21.93 -19.64
C ILE A 313 -23.78 20.91 -19.52
N SER A 314 -23.54 19.71 -20.03
CA SER A 314 -24.48 18.58 -19.96
C SER A 314 -23.76 17.34 -19.47
N LEU A 315 -24.45 16.56 -18.63
CA LEU A 315 -23.92 15.30 -18.13
C LEU A 315 -23.98 14.23 -19.21
N VAL A 316 -22.86 13.54 -19.39
CA VAL A 316 -22.70 12.40 -20.29
C VAL A 316 -22.30 11.19 -19.46
N THR A 317 -22.97 10.05 -19.67
CA THR A 317 -22.76 8.81 -18.90
C THR A 317 -22.67 7.60 -19.82
N GLY A 318 -21.92 6.59 -19.40
CA GLY A 318 -21.72 5.35 -20.14
C GLY A 318 -20.54 4.57 -19.56
N THR A 319 -20.09 3.52 -20.23
CA THR A 319 -18.81 2.88 -19.87
C THR A 319 -17.64 3.84 -20.04
N SER A 320 -16.52 3.59 -19.34
CA SER A 320 -15.35 4.47 -19.46
C SER A 320 -14.85 4.65 -20.90
N ALA A 321 -14.94 3.59 -21.74
CA ALA A 321 -14.58 3.66 -23.15
C ALA A 321 -15.54 4.53 -23.98
N GLN A 322 -16.85 4.44 -23.73
CA GLN A 322 -17.86 5.27 -24.41
C GLN A 322 -17.70 6.74 -24.05
N VAL A 323 -17.52 7.03 -22.76
CA VAL A 323 -17.28 8.38 -22.26
C VAL A 323 -16.01 8.98 -22.87
N LYS A 324 -14.92 8.21 -22.92
CA LYS A 324 -13.68 8.64 -23.57
C LYS A 324 -13.92 8.99 -25.05
N SER A 325 -14.60 8.13 -25.81
CA SER A 325 -14.88 8.39 -27.22
C SER A 325 -15.68 9.68 -27.44
N GLN A 326 -16.56 10.04 -26.51
CA GLN A 326 -17.31 11.28 -26.60
C GLN A 326 -16.44 12.50 -26.30
N ILE A 327 -15.54 12.41 -25.30
CA ILE A 327 -14.55 13.47 -25.04
C ILE A 327 -13.66 13.69 -26.26
N ASP A 328 -13.13 12.61 -26.85
CA ASP A 328 -12.25 12.66 -28.03
C ASP A 328 -12.96 13.28 -29.26
N SER A 329 -14.28 13.12 -29.37
CA SER A 329 -15.08 13.72 -30.45
C SER A 329 -15.44 15.19 -30.22
N TYR A 330 -15.33 15.66 -28.98
CA TYR A 330 -15.82 16.98 -28.54
C TYR A 330 -14.70 17.96 -28.20
N THR A 331 -13.49 17.45 -27.93
CA THR A 331 -12.35 18.23 -27.43
C THR A 331 -11.05 17.76 -28.06
N ASP A 332 -9.99 18.57 -27.92
CA ASP A 332 -8.63 18.27 -28.37
C ASP A 332 -7.73 17.80 -27.21
N VAL A 333 -8.33 17.16 -26.19
CA VAL A 333 -7.58 16.58 -25.06
C VAL A 333 -6.75 15.39 -25.53
N SER A 334 -5.50 15.31 -25.07
CA SER A 334 -4.58 14.22 -25.39
C SER A 334 -4.33 13.29 -24.20
N TRP A 335 -4.28 11.99 -24.50
CA TRP A 335 -4.18 10.87 -23.56
C TRP A 335 -2.86 10.10 -23.81
N ASN A 336 -1.73 10.79 -23.71
CA ASN A 336 -0.43 10.26 -24.14
C ASN A 336 0.20 9.41 -23.03
N SER A 337 0.94 8.35 -23.40
CA SER A 337 1.72 7.53 -22.45
C SER A 337 0.91 6.97 -21.26
N MET A 338 -0.40 6.78 -21.45
CA MET A 338 -1.28 6.26 -20.40
C MET A 338 -1.15 4.75 -20.25
N GLU A 339 -1.26 4.29 -18.99
CA GLU A 339 -1.38 2.87 -18.67
C GLU A 339 -2.61 2.24 -19.37
N PRO A 340 -2.53 0.98 -19.84
CA PRO A 340 -3.66 0.30 -20.47
C PRO A 340 -4.91 0.29 -19.57
N GLY A 341 -6.07 0.53 -20.17
CA GLY A 341 -7.36 0.53 -19.44
C GLY A 341 -7.76 1.87 -18.82
N HIS A 342 -7.06 2.96 -19.16
CA HIS A 342 -7.38 4.34 -18.77
C HIS A 342 -7.74 5.22 -19.99
N PRO A 343 -8.44 6.36 -19.81
CA PRO A 343 -9.04 6.87 -18.55
C PRO A 343 -10.15 5.98 -17.99
N GLN A 344 -10.36 6.06 -16.67
CA GLN A 344 -11.46 5.36 -15.98
C GLN A 344 -12.36 6.36 -15.28
N PHE A 345 -13.67 6.32 -15.54
CA PHE A 345 -14.63 7.27 -14.98
C PHE A 345 -15.49 6.69 -13.84
N GLU A 346 -15.14 5.48 -13.37
CA GLU A 346 -15.76 4.74 -12.26
C GLU A 346 -14.72 4.08 -11.35
N ALA A 347 -13.60 4.77 -11.12
CA ALA A 347 -12.56 4.32 -10.21
C ALA A 347 -13.05 4.27 -8.74
N PRO A 348 -12.38 3.55 -7.84
CA PRO A 348 -12.76 3.55 -6.43
C PRO A 348 -12.75 4.94 -5.80
N TYR A 349 -13.80 5.25 -5.02
CA TYR A 349 -13.87 6.45 -4.19
C TYR A 349 -12.75 6.49 -3.14
N ARG A 350 -12.20 7.68 -2.92
CA ARG A 350 -11.10 7.91 -1.99
C ARG A 350 -11.45 9.00 -0.97
N PRO A 351 -11.95 8.65 0.22
CA PRO A 351 -12.39 9.65 1.20
C PRO A 351 -11.22 10.46 1.75
N MET A 352 -11.45 11.75 1.93
CA MET A 352 -10.49 12.67 2.53
C MET A 352 -10.25 12.36 4.02
N PRO A 353 -9.05 12.62 4.55
CA PRO A 353 -8.76 12.51 5.98
C PRO A 353 -9.67 13.41 6.81
N THR A 354 -10.23 12.87 7.88
CA THR A 354 -11.18 13.57 8.75
C THR A 354 -10.53 14.15 10.01
N THR A 355 -9.27 13.83 10.28
CA THR A 355 -8.52 14.31 11.45
C THR A 355 -7.03 14.40 11.17
N ALA A 356 -6.37 15.37 11.82
CA ALA A 356 -4.93 15.56 11.82
C ALA A 356 -4.23 15.01 13.08
N GLU A 357 -4.93 14.16 13.84
CA GLU A 357 -4.42 13.63 15.11
C GLU A 357 -3.11 12.83 14.92
N THR A 358 -2.96 12.13 13.79
CA THR A 358 -1.72 11.42 13.45
C THR A 358 -0.52 12.39 13.35
N GLN A 359 -0.70 13.55 12.71
CA GLN A 359 0.37 14.55 12.60
C GLN A 359 0.63 15.22 13.95
N LYS A 360 -0.42 15.51 14.73
CA LYS A 360 -0.29 16.06 16.08
C LYS A 360 0.48 15.13 17.02
N THR A 361 0.05 13.87 17.10
CA THR A 361 0.70 12.83 17.90
C THR A 361 2.15 12.63 17.47
N ALA A 362 2.43 12.57 16.17
CA ALA A 362 3.79 12.46 15.65
C ALA A 362 4.66 13.67 16.05
N ALA A 363 4.14 14.89 15.96
CA ALA A 363 4.85 16.09 16.38
C ALA A 363 5.15 16.09 17.88
N GLN A 364 4.22 15.64 18.72
CA GLN A 364 4.42 15.54 20.16
C GLN A 364 5.47 14.49 20.52
N ALA A 365 5.39 13.30 19.92
CA ALA A 365 6.30 12.20 20.17
C ALA A 365 7.74 12.52 19.72
N GLY A 366 7.94 12.76 18.42
CA GLY A 366 9.27 12.87 17.81
C GLY A 366 9.53 14.19 17.08
N GLY A 367 8.52 15.04 16.90
CA GLY A 367 8.62 16.23 16.07
C GLY A 367 8.65 17.55 16.84
N LEU A 368 8.21 18.60 16.14
CA LEU A 368 8.03 19.96 16.64
C LEU A 368 6.53 20.26 16.78
N TYR A 369 6.02 20.15 18.00
CA TYR A 369 4.65 20.56 18.33
C TYR A 369 4.63 22.03 18.76
N LEU A 370 3.88 22.87 18.04
CA LEU A 370 3.85 24.32 18.23
C LEU A 370 2.74 24.83 19.18
N GLY A 371 2.03 23.93 19.87
CA GLY A 371 1.30 24.16 21.13
C GLY A 371 0.01 25.03 21.13
N PRO A 372 -0.75 25.02 22.26
CA PRO A 372 -2.10 25.62 22.36
C PRO A 372 -2.18 27.11 22.76
N ALA A 373 -1.08 27.81 23.07
CA ALA A 373 -1.08 29.26 23.35
C ALA A 373 -0.42 30.03 22.20
N GLY A 374 -1.20 30.81 21.46
CA GLY A 374 -0.80 31.36 20.16
C GLY A 374 -0.99 30.32 19.06
N THR A 375 -2.18 29.72 19.00
CA THR A 375 -2.66 28.66 18.07
C THR A 375 -2.16 28.78 16.62
N SER A 376 -1.88 29.99 16.17
CA SER A 376 -1.33 30.28 14.85
C SER A 376 0.18 30.53 14.91
N VAL A 377 0.94 30.17 13.89
CA VAL A 377 2.30 30.71 13.71
C VAL A 377 2.30 31.73 12.60
N ARG A 378 3.11 32.79 12.71
CA ARG A 378 3.20 33.82 11.68
C ARG A 378 3.99 33.37 10.46
N GLY A 379 4.93 32.44 10.63
CA GLY A 379 5.67 31.88 9.51
C GLY A 379 6.66 30.82 9.95
N ILE A 380 7.07 29.99 8.99
CA ILE A 380 8.14 29.00 9.16
C ILE A 380 9.08 29.14 7.97
N GLU A 381 10.35 29.44 8.25
CA GLU A 381 11.41 29.46 7.24
C GLU A 381 12.20 28.15 7.33
N PHE A 382 12.30 27.45 6.21
CA PHE A 382 13.22 26.33 6.05
C PHE A 382 14.47 26.77 5.34
N ARG A 383 15.63 26.27 5.77
CA ARG A 383 16.90 26.54 5.10
C ARG A 383 17.84 25.36 5.18
N ALA A 384 18.25 24.85 4.03
CA ALA A 384 19.34 23.89 3.93
C ALA A 384 20.68 24.65 3.98
N ALA A 385 21.58 24.20 4.83
CA ALA A 385 22.87 24.85 5.03
C ALA A 385 24.04 23.87 4.94
N THR A 386 25.17 24.37 4.45
CA THR A 386 26.42 23.60 4.31
C THR A 386 27.14 23.43 5.64
N ASP A 387 26.83 24.29 6.62
CA ASP A 387 27.48 24.31 7.93
C ASP A 387 26.54 24.70 9.08
N GLN A 388 27.12 24.67 10.27
CA GLN A 388 26.46 24.99 11.54
C GLN A 388 26.11 26.47 11.72
N SER A 389 26.70 27.39 10.94
CA SER A 389 26.37 28.82 10.93
C SER A 389 25.15 29.14 10.08
N GLY A 390 24.73 28.21 9.21
CA GLY A 390 23.57 28.39 8.35
C GLY A 390 23.91 28.95 6.97
N THR A 391 25.16 28.77 6.52
CA THR A 391 25.63 29.17 5.18
C THR A 391 24.86 28.40 4.10
N VAL A 392 24.29 29.12 3.12
CA VAL A 392 23.59 28.49 1.98
C VAL A 392 24.60 27.93 0.96
N PRO A 393 24.24 26.88 0.20
CA PRO A 393 25.06 26.40 -0.91
C PRO A 393 25.31 27.47 -1.97
N SER A 394 26.45 27.41 -2.65
CA SER A 394 26.89 28.47 -3.57
C SER A 394 26.52 28.23 -5.04
N THR A 395 26.36 26.97 -5.45
CA THR A 395 26.24 26.63 -6.88
C THR A 395 25.22 25.53 -7.10
N TYR A 396 24.36 25.68 -8.11
CA TYR A 396 23.46 24.63 -8.57
C TYR A 396 24.01 23.99 -9.85
N ASP A 397 24.21 22.68 -9.82
CA ASP A 397 24.55 21.90 -10.99
C ASP A 397 23.26 21.47 -11.71
N ALA A 398 23.06 21.98 -12.92
CA ALA A 398 21.88 21.68 -13.73
C ALA A 398 21.87 20.25 -14.30
N THR A 399 23.03 19.62 -14.46
CA THR A 399 23.16 18.25 -14.96
C THR A 399 22.79 17.24 -13.89
N THR A 400 23.31 17.43 -12.67
CA THR A 400 22.96 16.56 -11.54
C THR A 400 21.71 17.01 -10.80
N GLN A 401 21.17 18.19 -11.13
CA GLN A 401 20.03 18.86 -10.48
C GLN A 401 20.19 18.97 -8.96
N SER A 402 21.40 19.32 -8.52
CA SER A 402 21.82 19.31 -7.12
C SER A 402 22.62 20.55 -6.73
N TRP A 403 22.49 20.98 -5.48
CA TRP A 403 23.25 22.08 -4.91
C TRP A 403 24.60 21.62 -4.35
N THR A 404 25.64 22.43 -4.60
CA THR A 404 27.02 22.18 -4.19
C THR A 404 27.59 23.41 -3.46
N PRO A 405 28.31 23.25 -2.34
CA PRO A 405 28.47 22.02 -1.56
C PRO A 405 27.15 21.46 -1.04
N ALA A 406 27.08 20.14 -0.84
CA ALA A 406 25.87 19.48 -0.33
C ALA A 406 25.55 19.97 1.09
N PRO A 407 24.30 20.39 1.38
CA PRO A 407 23.90 20.79 2.73
C PRO A 407 24.10 19.66 3.76
N THR A 408 24.65 20.01 4.91
CA THR A 408 24.86 19.09 6.05
C THR A 408 23.94 19.41 7.23
N GLN A 409 23.24 20.55 7.20
CA GLN A 409 22.32 21.00 8.24
C GLN A 409 20.98 21.39 7.64
N GLN A 410 19.91 21.11 8.37
CA GLN A 410 18.56 21.61 8.10
C GLN A 410 18.16 22.58 9.20
N PHE A 411 17.84 23.82 8.85
CA PHE A 411 17.33 24.83 9.76
C PHE A 411 15.81 24.97 9.64
N ILE A 412 15.17 25.25 10.77
CA ILE A 412 13.73 25.53 10.90
C ILE A 412 13.58 26.77 11.77
N THR A 413 13.16 27.89 11.19
CA THR A 413 12.91 29.12 11.96
C THR A 413 11.42 29.33 12.09
N VAL A 414 10.89 29.22 13.30
CA VAL A 414 9.48 29.44 13.61
C VAL A 414 9.29 30.87 14.11
N THR A 415 8.41 31.63 13.48
CA THR A 415 8.00 32.96 13.93
C THR A 415 6.66 32.86 14.63
N SER A 416 6.62 33.16 15.93
CA SER A 416 5.39 33.16 16.73
C SER A 416 4.45 34.31 16.31
N ASN A 417 3.20 34.30 16.79
CA ASN A 417 2.28 35.43 16.57
C ASN A 417 2.81 36.78 17.09
N THR A 418 3.66 36.76 18.11
CA THR A 418 4.29 37.99 18.65
C THR A 418 5.50 38.44 17.81
N GLY A 419 5.83 37.74 16.73
CA GLY A 419 7.02 38.01 15.91
C GLY A 419 8.33 37.47 16.48
N THR A 420 8.27 36.71 17.58
CA THR A 420 9.47 36.11 18.18
C THR A 420 9.95 34.95 17.32
N LYS A 421 11.23 34.97 16.93
CA LYS A 421 11.86 33.92 16.14
C LYS A 421 12.52 32.89 17.03
N THR A 422 12.15 31.62 16.85
CA THR A 422 12.83 30.46 17.43
C THR A 422 13.49 29.68 16.31
N VAL A 423 14.80 29.46 16.42
CA VAL A 423 15.58 28.74 15.41
C VAL A 423 15.91 27.34 15.91
N TYR A 424 15.58 26.34 15.13
CA TYR A 424 15.99 24.96 15.31
C TYR A 424 16.93 24.54 14.20
N ARG A 425 17.76 23.54 14.47
CA ARG A 425 18.52 22.83 13.43
C ARG A 425 18.62 21.34 13.74
N TYR A 426 18.80 20.53 12.71
CA TYR A 426 19.21 19.14 12.85
C TYR A 426 20.08 18.70 11.67
N ALA A 427 20.83 17.61 11.85
CA ALA A 427 21.69 17.03 10.83
C ALA A 427 21.20 15.62 10.45
N SER A 428 21.98 14.88 9.66
CA SER A 428 21.67 13.50 9.28
C SER A 428 21.57 12.53 10.47
N ASP A 429 22.09 12.92 11.64
CA ASP A 429 21.97 12.20 12.92
C ASP A 429 20.56 12.31 13.54
N ARG A 430 19.68 13.13 12.96
CA ARG A 430 18.32 13.42 13.45
C ARG A 430 18.28 14.00 14.86
N LYS A 431 19.37 14.58 15.37
CA LYS A 431 19.35 15.30 16.66
C LYS A 431 18.89 16.73 16.45
N LEU A 432 17.84 17.12 17.15
CA LEU A 432 17.28 18.46 17.09
C LEU A 432 17.92 19.34 18.15
N TYR A 433 18.42 20.50 17.70
CA TYR A 433 18.97 21.54 18.54
C TYR A 433 18.13 22.81 18.41
N LYS A 434 17.99 23.56 19.51
CA LYS A 434 17.36 24.87 19.57
C LYS A 434 18.42 25.93 19.85
N LYS A 435 18.39 27.03 19.10
CA LYS A 435 19.30 28.16 19.32
C LYS A 435 18.93 28.88 20.61
N ASN A 436 19.90 29.05 21.51
CA ASN A 436 19.72 29.75 22.77
C ASN A 436 19.96 31.26 22.64
N THR A 437 19.64 32.02 23.69
CA THR A 437 19.72 33.49 23.69
C THR A 437 21.15 34.02 23.57
N ARG A 438 22.17 33.19 23.88
CA ARG A 438 23.60 33.51 23.73
C ARG A 438 24.15 33.13 22.35
N GLY A 439 23.30 32.62 21.46
CA GLY A 439 23.68 32.18 20.11
C GLY A 439 24.22 30.76 20.01
N GLY A 440 24.32 30.02 21.13
CA GLY A 440 24.68 28.61 21.18
C GLY A 440 23.51 27.68 20.84
N TRP A 441 23.75 26.37 20.90
CA TRP A 441 22.79 25.33 20.53
C TRP A 441 22.53 24.39 21.69
N ASP A 442 21.29 24.34 22.15
CA ASP A 442 20.86 23.43 23.20
C ASP A 442 20.20 22.21 22.53
N TRP A 443 20.58 21.01 22.96
CA TRP A 443 19.92 19.78 22.53
C TRP A 443 18.49 19.75 23.11
N VAL A 444 17.50 19.45 22.26
CA VAL A 444 16.09 19.43 22.68
C VAL A 444 15.39 18.09 22.42
N LYS A 445 15.85 17.31 21.43
CA LYS A 445 15.22 16.04 21.09
C LYS A 445 16.17 15.14 20.30
N ASP A 446 16.16 13.85 20.65
CA ASP A 446 16.76 12.79 19.82
C ASP A 446 15.74 12.26 18.82
N ASN A 447 16.24 11.74 17.68
CA ASN A 447 15.41 11.10 16.65
C ASN A 447 14.26 11.97 16.14
N PHE A 448 14.57 13.23 15.81
CA PHE A 448 13.62 14.13 15.17
C PHE A 448 12.97 13.46 13.95
N ASN A 449 11.64 13.36 13.99
CA ASN A 449 10.88 12.60 12.99
C ASN A 449 10.44 13.44 11.78
N GLY A 450 10.83 14.72 11.71
CA GLY A 450 10.51 15.59 10.58
C GLY A 450 9.12 16.23 10.60
N VAL A 451 8.28 15.95 11.60
CA VAL A 451 6.91 16.48 11.67
C VAL A 451 6.89 17.80 12.44
N VAL A 452 6.30 18.83 11.83
CA VAL A 452 6.02 20.13 12.45
C VAL A 452 4.51 20.34 12.46
N PHE A 453 3.91 20.51 13.63
CA PHE A 453 2.46 20.65 13.77
C PHE A 453 2.07 21.92 14.51
N ALA A 454 1.13 22.68 13.96
CA ALA A 454 0.48 23.82 14.61
C ALA A 454 -1.02 23.56 14.83
N ASP A 455 -1.53 23.88 16.03
CA ASP A 455 -2.96 23.74 16.39
C ASP A 455 -3.89 24.74 15.67
N GLY A 456 -3.36 25.63 14.83
CA GLY A 456 -4.10 26.65 14.09
C GLY A 456 -3.45 26.93 12.73
N ARG A 457 -3.48 28.20 12.28
CA ARG A 457 -2.95 28.54 10.95
C ARG A 457 -1.43 28.60 10.93
N VAL A 458 -0.83 28.31 9.78
CA VAL A 458 0.60 28.45 9.51
C VAL A 458 0.80 29.59 8.52
N GLY A 459 1.11 30.77 9.04
CA GLY A 459 1.24 32.00 8.27
C GLY A 459 0.17 33.05 8.60
N ALA A 460 0.25 34.18 7.92
CA ALA A 460 -0.77 35.21 7.93
C ALA A 460 -0.82 35.95 6.59
N ARG A 461 -2.03 36.21 6.07
CA ARG A 461 -2.21 37.21 5.01
C ARG A 461 -1.82 38.58 5.56
N SER A 462 -1.04 39.33 4.79
CA SER A 462 -0.85 40.74 5.06
C SER A 462 -2.09 41.52 4.63
N PHE A 463 -2.64 42.31 5.53
CA PHE A 463 -3.76 43.22 5.23
C PHE A 463 -3.30 44.67 5.03
N THR A 464 -2.03 44.99 5.27
CA THR A 464 -1.53 46.37 5.39
C THR A 464 -0.11 46.53 4.84
N GLY A 465 0.08 46.30 3.53
CA GLY A 465 1.33 46.65 2.80
C GLY A 465 2.64 46.01 3.31
N SER A 466 2.59 45.22 4.37
CA SER A 466 3.70 44.45 4.93
C SER A 466 3.86 43.16 4.13
N LYS A 467 5.05 42.56 4.09
CA LYS A 467 5.21 41.26 3.43
C LYS A 467 4.38 40.20 4.16
N SER A 468 3.50 39.47 3.46
CA SER A 468 2.81 38.32 4.06
C SER A 468 3.85 37.33 4.55
N GLU A 469 3.62 36.77 5.72
CA GLU A 469 4.49 35.78 6.34
C GLU A 469 3.82 34.41 6.26
N GLY A 470 4.62 33.39 6.02
CA GLY A 470 4.12 32.04 5.84
C GLY A 470 5.27 31.06 5.78
N LEU A 471 5.05 29.99 5.04
CA LEU A 471 6.09 29.06 4.64
C LEU A 471 6.97 29.70 3.57
N THR A 472 8.27 29.64 3.77
CA THR A 472 9.26 30.13 2.81
C THR A 472 10.57 29.38 2.96
N GLY A 473 11.31 29.26 1.86
CA GLY A 473 12.71 28.89 1.83
C GLY A 473 13.64 30.09 2.00
N PRO A 474 14.96 29.86 1.88
CA PRO A 474 15.89 30.95 1.66
C PRO A 474 15.56 31.66 0.34
N GLY A 475 16.02 32.91 0.19
CA GLY A 475 15.76 33.71 -1.01
C GLY A 475 16.36 33.10 -2.30
N ARG A 476 16.43 33.91 -3.34
CA ARG A 476 17.01 33.53 -4.64
C ARG A 476 18.44 34.02 -4.77
N ASP A 477 19.24 33.32 -5.58
CA ASP A 477 20.54 33.81 -6.03
C ASP A 477 20.40 34.97 -7.04
N GLY A 478 21.52 35.53 -7.49
CA GLY A 478 21.53 36.64 -8.45
C GLY A 478 20.97 36.30 -9.83
N SER A 479 20.78 35.01 -10.15
CA SER A 479 20.13 34.53 -11.38
C SER A 479 18.62 34.31 -11.23
N GLY A 480 18.08 34.52 -10.02
CA GLY A 480 16.67 34.26 -9.72
C GLY A 480 16.37 32.79 -9.39
N ARG A 481 17.39 31.95 -9.16
CA ARG A 481 17.20 30.55 -8.75
C ARG A 481 17.03 30.45 -7.23
N PRO A 482 16.03 29.71 -6.72
CA PRO A 482 15.79 29.62 -5.29
C PRO A 482 16.82 28.74 -4.58
N TYR A 483 17.45 29.27 -3.52
CA TYR A 483 18.27 28.46 -2.63
C TYR A 483 17.45 27.33 -1.98
N PRO A 484 18.06 26.21 -1.59
CA PRO A 484 17.32 25.05 -1.11
C PRO A 484 16.73 25.26 0.28
N ALA A 485 15.42 25.09 0.39
CA ALA A 485 14.71 25.02 1.67
C ALA A 485 15.04 23.72 2.43
N LEU A 486 15.16 22.60 1.71
CA LEU A 486 15.41 21.27 2.29
C LEU A 486 16.80 20.69 1.96
N ALA A 487 17.51 20.24 2.99
CA ALA A 487 18.77 19.50 2.93
C ALA A 487 18.54 18.08 2.38
N PRO A 488 19.56 17.38 1.83
CA PRO A 488 19.36 16.15 1.05
C PRO A 488 18.84 14.97 1.90
N PHE A 489 19.14 14.98 3.20
CA PHE A 489 18.65 14.01 4.18
C PHE A 489 17.31 14.40 4.82
N ALA A 490 16.81 15.62 4.58
CA ALA A 490 15.67 16.17 5.30
C ALA A 490 14.34 15.63 4.73
N GLN A 491 13.61 14.89 5.56
CA GLN A 491 12.23 14.48 5.29
C GLN A 491 11.33 15.24 6.25
N MET A 492 10.38 16.01 5.73
CA MET A 492 9.59 16.92 6.56
C MET A 492 8.11 16.95 6.19
N THR A 493 7.26 17.09 7.20
CA THR A 493 5.84 17.39 7.04
C THR A 493 5.47 18.58 7.89
N VAL A 494 4.90 19.62 7.29
CA VAL A 494 4.26 20.72 8.01
C VAL A 494 2.76 20.52 7.97
N ALA A 495 2.15 20.45 9.15
CA ALA A 495 0.73 20.28 9.31
C ALA A 495 0.13 21.40 10.17
N GLY A 496 -1.00 21.94 9.72
CA GLY A 496 -1.81 22.90 10.46
C GLY A 496 -3.24 22.40 10.63
N SER A 497 -3.90 22.75 11.73
CA SER A 497 -5.33 22.47 11.86
C SER A 497 -6.16 23.38 10.95
N ALA A 498 -5.70 24.61 10.69
CA ALA A 498 -6.38 25.65 9.90
C ALA A 498 -5.55 26.07 8.67
N ASP A 499 -5.75 27.28 8.14
CA ASP A 499 -5.11 27.75 6.91
C ASP A 499 -3.59 27.69 6.93
N MET A 500 -2.98 27.56 5.75
CA MET A 500 -1.53 27.64 5.56
C MET A 500 -1.21 28.61 4.44
N TYR A 501 -0.18 29.43 4.64
CA TYR A 501 0.23 30.45 3.67
C TYR A 501 1.62 30.13 3.13
N ILE A 502 1.77 30.14 1.81
CA ILE A 502 3.05 29.98 1.11
C ILE A 502 3.48 31.35 0.62
N SER A 503 4.60 31.84 1.14
CA SER A 503 5.11 33.20 0.93
C SER A 503 6.42 33.27 0.14
N GLY A 504 7.01 32.12 -0.18
CA GLY A 504 8.28 32.03 -0.88
C GLY A 504 8.53 30.65 -1.46
N ASP A 505 9.64 30.52 -2.21
CA ASP A 505 10.03 29.25 -2.82
C ASP A 505 10.31 28.18 -1.76
N LEU A 506 9.96 26.94 -2.07
CA LEU A 506 10.24 25.77 -1.24
C LEU A 506 10.94 24.73 -2.12
N SER A 507 12.21 24.99 -2.42
CA SER A 507 13.03 24.12 -3.28
C SER A 507 13.86 23.12 -2.46
N MET A 508 14.39 22.11 -3.14
CA MET A 508 15.15 21.03 -2.53
C MET A 508 16.61 21.05 -2.98
N SER A 509 17.52 20.70 -2.09
CA SER A 509 18.96 20.63 -2.38
C SER A 509 19.31 19.57 -3.43
N GLN A 510 18.63 18.43 -3.43
CA GLN A 510 18.58 17.51 -4.56
C GLN A 510 17.17 17.55 -5.12
N THR A 511 16.99 18.16 -6.29
CA THR A 511 15.67 18.31 -6.91
C THR A 511 15.14 16.93 -7.31
N PRO A 512 13.86 16.58 -7.17
CA PRO A 512 13.37 15.31 -7.71
C PRO A 512 13.53 15.28 -9.23
N LEU A 513 13.99 14.16 -9.80
CA LEU A 513 14.17 14.04 -11.25
C LEU A 513 12.84 13.75 -11.95
N THR A 514 12.58 14.44 -13.06
CA THR A 514 11.61 14.00 -14.07
C THR A 514 12.30 12.99 -14.98
N CYS A 515 11.97 11.71 -14.81
CA CYS A 515 12.55 10.61 -15.59
C CYS A 515 11.50 10.03 -16.54
N ASP A 516 11.91 9.77 -17.79
CA ASP A 516 11.17 8.90 -18.70
C ASP A 516 11.02 7.49 -18.09
N ASP A 517 9.90 6.82 -18.34
CA ASP A 517 9.64 5.44 -17.88
C ASP A 517 10.70 4.44 -18.36
N THR A 518 11.38 4.75 -19.46
CA THR A 518 12.41 3.91 -20.08
C THR A 518 13.84 4.24 -19.62
N ASP A 519 14.07 5.35 -18.92
CA ASP A 519 15.40 5.76 -18.45
C ASP A 519 15.72 5.17 -17.07
N ALA A 520 16.23 3.93 -17.09
CA ALA A 520 16.60 3.19 -15.88
C ALA A 520 17.66 3.90 -15.03
N ASP A 521 18.61 4.62 -15.65
CA ASP A 521 19.68 5.34 -14.95
C ASP A 521 19.14 6.57 -14.23
N CYS A 522 18.25 7.33 -14.88
CA CYS A 522 17.54 8.43 -14.24
C CYS A 522 16.72 7.91 -13.05
N ILE A 523 15.94 6.85 -13.24
CA ILE A 523 15.12 6.24 -12.18
C ILE A 523 16.02 5.82 -11.00
N ALA A 524 17.15 5.14 -11.26
CA ALA A 524 18.08 4.72 -10.23
C ALA A 524 18.68 5.90 -9.44
N ARG A 525 19.10 6.97 -10.12
CA ARG A 525 19.59 8.20 -9.46
C ARG A 525 18.49 8.90 -8.67
N ASN A 526 17.25 8.91 -9.18
CA ASN A 526 16.12 9.54 -8.50
C ASN A 526 15.82 8.82 -7.18
N LYS A 527 15.91 7.48 -7.17
CA LYS A 527 15.71 6.63 -5.98
C LYS A 527 16.71 6.89 -4.85
N GLN A 528 17.86 7.50 -5.14
CA GLN A 528 18.86 7.85 -4.13
C GLN A 528 18.58 9.20 -3.42
N ARG A 529 17.65 10.01 -3.94
CA ARG A 529 17.31 11.33 -3.39
C ARG A 529 16.28 11.17 -2.30
N THR A 530 16.64 11.49 -1.06
CA THR A 530 15.78 11.20 0.10
C THR A 530 14.99 12.39 0.61
N ASN A 531 15.34 13.62 0.22
CA ASN A 531 14.65 14.81 0.69
C ASN A 531 13.23 14.92 0.14
N VAL A 532 12.29 15.26 1.01
CA VAL A 532 10.86 15.31 0.70
C VAL A 532 10.14 16.27 1.65
N LEU A 533 9.18 17.03 1.13
CA LEU A 533 8.35 17.96 1.88
C LEU A 533 6.87 17.64 1.68
N GLY A 534 6.14 17.54 2.79
CA GLY A 534 4.68 17.47 2.81
C GLY A 534 4.11 18.73 3.47
N LEU A 535 3.09 19.31 2.86
CA LEU A 535 2.29 20.40 3.42
C LEU A 535 0.86 19.90 3.60
N TYR A 536 0.27 20.14 4.77
CA TYR A 536 -1.05 19.64 5.11
C TYR A 536 -1.86 20.61 5.97
N THR A 537 -3.13 20.80 5.62
CA THR A 537 -4.13 21.44 6.48
C THR A 537 -5.37 20.56 6.66
N GLN A 538 -5.88 20.47 7.89
CA GLN A 538 -7.09 19.70 8.18
C GLN A 538 -8.37 20.42 7.76
N SER A 539 -8.54 21.66 8.21
CA SER A 539 -9.80 22.40 8.09
C SER A 539 -9.75 23.65 7.21
N GLY A 540 -8.54 24.09 6.85
CA GLY A 540 -8.30 25.37 6.16
C GLY A 540 -7.75 25.25 4.75
N ASP A 541 -7.65 26.39 4.09
CA ASP A 541 -7.12 26.50 2.72
C ASP A 541 -5.58 26.60 2.75
N ILE A 542 -4.92 26.19 1.68
CA ILE A 542 -3.49 26.47 1.46
C ILE A 542 -3.38 27.56 0.42
N VAL A 543 -2.79 28.69 0.79
CA VAL A 543 -2.87 29.94 0.03
C VAL A 543 -1.48 30.41 -0.35
N ILE A 544 -1.22 30.53 -1.65
CA ILE A 544 -0.02 31.22 -2.17
C ILE A 544 -0.26 32.72 -2.09
N THR A 545 0.54 33.41 -1.29
CA THR A 545 0.29 34.82 -0.97
C THR A 545 0.67 35.76 -2.10
N GLU A 546 0.21 37.01 -2.04
CA GLU A 546 0.65 38.07 -2.95
C GLU A 546 2.16 38.34 -2.88
N SER A 547 2.75 38.18 -1.69
CA SER A 547 4.19 38.36 -1.46
C SER A 547 5.06 37.24 -2.03
N ALA A 548 4.48 36.12 -2.47
CA ALA A 548 5.23 35.04 -3.10
C ALA A 548 5.89 35.53 -4.40
N PRO A 549 7.15 35.14 -4.67
CA PRO A 549 7.88 35.59 -5.83
C PRO A 549 7.30 35.06 -7.14
N SER A 550 7.46 35.84 -8.21
CA SER A 550 7.12 35.39 -9.56
C SER A 550 7.87 34.11 -9.94
N ASN A 551 7.23 33.25 -10.74
CA ASN A 551 7.74 31.91 -11.07
C ASN A 551 8.08 31.10 -9.81
N LEU A 552 7.09 30.88 -8.95
CA LEU A 552 7.25 30.19 -7.67
C LEU A 552 7.70 28.74 -7.88
N ASN A 553 8.76 28.33 -7.20
CA ASN A 553 9.21 26.94 -7.16
C ASN A 553 8.69 26.27 -5.89
N LEU A 554 7.87 25.23 -6.04
CA LEU A 554 7.27 24.50 -4.94
C LEU A 554 7.58 23.00 -5.11
N HIS A 555 8.53 22.48 -4.34
CA HIS A 555 8.81 21.05 -4.31
C HIS A 555 8.14 20.49 -3.05
N ALA A 556 6.90 20.03 -3.18
CA ALA A 556 6.13 19.50 -2.06
C ALA A 556 4.94 18.66 -2.53
N MET A 557 4.54 17.72 -1.68
CA MET A 557 3.18 17.21 -1.70
C MET A 557 2.29 18.12 -0.85
N VAL A 558 1.24 18.69 -1.44
CA VAL A 558 0.39 19.69 -0.80
C VAL A 558 -1.02 19.15 -0.66
N MET A 559 -1.57 19.22 0.57
CA MET A 559 -2.90 18.69 0.85
C MET A 559 -3.75 19.63 1.71
N SER A 560 -4.95 19.95 1.25
CA SER A 560 -6.02 20.52 2.08
C SER A 560 -7.17 19.51 2.19
N ALA A 561 -7.43 19.00 3.40
CA ALA A 561 -8.43 17.95 3.61
C ALA A 561 -9.89 18.43 3.44
N SER A 562 -10.20 19.68 3.77
CA SER A 562 -11.55 20.25 3.64
C SER A 562 -11.63 21.52 2.80
N GLY A 563 -10.48 22.15 2.52
CA GLY A 563 -10.38 23.41 1.78
C GLY A 563 -9.87 23.23 0.36
N GLU A 564 -9.26 24.28 -0.17
CA GLU A 564 -8.66 24.33 -1.50
C GLU A 564 -7.18 24.74 -1.43
N VAL A 565 -6.44 24.52 -2.52
CA VAL A 565 -5.12 25.12 -2.69
C VAL A 565 -5.21 26.22 -3.75
N THR A 566 -5.01 27.46 -3.32
CA THR A 566 -5.43 28.65 -4.08
C THR A 566 -4.36 29.73 -4.05
N VAL A 567 -4.52 30.72 -4.92
CA VAL A 567 -3.65 31.89 -5.02
C VAL A 567 -4.42 33.11 -4.54
N ASP A 568 -3.80 33.91 -3.67
CA ASP A 568 -4.35 35.21 -3.26
C ASP A 568 -4.65 36.08 -4.48
N ASN A 569 -5.88 36.60 -4.53
CA ASN A 569 -6.36 37.52 -5.57
C ASN A 569 -6.06 37.00 -6.99
N TYR A 570 -6.25 35.70 -7.23
CA TYR A 570 -5.91 35.06 -8.49
C TYR A 570 -6.64 35.66 -9.71
N GLN A 571 -7.80 36.29 -9.52
CA GLN A 571 -8.60 36.92 -10.60
C GLN A 571 -8.22 38.39 -10.85
N SER A 572 -7.72 39.09 -9.83
CA SER A 572 -7.53 40.55 -9.87
C SER A 572 -6.05 41.00 -9.80
N SER A 573 -5.14 40.10 -9.42
CA SER A 573 -3.70 40.38 -9.40
C SER A 573 -3.11 40.42 -10.82
N THR A 574 -1.93 41.02 -10.99
CA THR A 574 -1.18 40.89 -12.25
C THR A 574 -0.70 39.45 -12.43
N TYR A 575 -0.45 39.04 -13.68
CA TYR A 575 0.18 37.76 -13.96
C TYR A 575 1.59 37.70 -13.36
N ARG A 576 1.86 36.70 -12.51
CA ARG A 576 3.11 36.52 -11.75
C ARG A 576 3.98 35.38 -12.28
N GLY A 577 3.73 34.91 -13.50
CA GLY A 577 4.44 33.75 -14.06
C GLY A 577 3.78 32.44 -13.67
N THR A 578 4.56 31.38 -13.49
CA THR A 578 4.04 30.01 -13.30
C THR A 578 4.45 29.42 -11.95
N VAL A 579 3.52 28.73 -11.27
CA VAL A 579 3.88 27.86 -10.14
C VAL A 579 4.46 26.56 -10.71
N GLN A 580 5.73 26.32 -10.43
CA GLN A 580 6.47 25.12 -10.79
C GLN A 580 6.39 24.15 -9.61
N LEU A 581 5.44 23.22 -9.68
CA LEU A 581 5.20 22.21 -8.66
C LEU A 581 5.89 20.90 -9.04
N ILE A 582 6.76 20.39 -8.16
CA ILE A 582 7.23 19.00 -8.22
C ILE A 582 6.71 18.27 -6.98
N GLY A 583 5.81 17.31 -7.17
CA GLY A 583 5.10 16.63 -6.10
C GLY A 583 3.66 16.33 -6.48
N GLY A 584 2.71 16.93 -5.78
CA GLY A 584 1.29 16.77 -6.10
C GLY A 584 0.38 17.66 -5.26
N LEU A 585 -0.85 17.81 -5.73
CA LEU A 585 -1.89 18.65 -5.15
C LEU A 585 -3.10 17.79 -4.77
N VAL A 586 -3.52 17.82 -3.51
CA VAL A 586 -4.67 17.08 -3.00
C VAL A 586 -5.59 18.07 -2.31
N GLU A 587 -6.77 18.28 -2.85
CA GLU A 587 -7.67 19.33 -2.36
C GLU A 587 -9.12 18.83 -2.28
N ASN A 588 -9.86 19.39 -1.31
CA ASN A 588 -11.27 19.05 -1.20
C ASN A 588 -12.09 19.76 -2.27
N TYR A 589 -11.79 21.04 -2.52
CA TYR A 589 -12.33 21.82 -3.63
C TYR A 589 -11.18 22.29 -4.52
N TYR A 590 -11.47 22.44 -5.81
CA TYR A 590 -10.45 22.87 -6.78
C TYR A 590 -10.16 24.37 -6.61
N GLY A 591 -8.91 24.72 -6.27
CA GLY A 591 -8.51 26.10 -6.06
C GLY A 591 -8.06 26.85 -7.33
N GLY A 592 -8.31 28.16 -7.32
CA GLY A 592 -7.94 29.08 -8.40
C GLY A 592 -6.46 29.50 -8.30
N PHE A 593 -5.71 29.35 -9.39
CA PHE A 593 -4.32 29.85 -9.46
C PHE A 593 -4.19 31.14 -10.26
N GLY A 594 -4.97 31.31 -11.32
CA GLY A 594 -4.94 32.47 -12.20
C GLY A 594 -6.12 32.44 -13.16
N ASP A 595 -6.50 33.61 -13.67
CA ASP A 595 -7.55 33.74 -14.68
C ASP A 595 -6.94 33.82 -16.09
N ARG A 596 -7.65 33.29 -17.07
CA ARG A 596 -7.19 33.17 -18.45
C ARG A 596 -8.01 34.07 -19.36
N LEU A 597 -7.33 34.86 -20.19
CA LEU A 597 -7.92 35.64 -21.29
C LEU A 597 -7.39 35.09 -22.61
N GLY A 598 -8.20 34.31 -23.33
CA GLY A 598 -7.77 33.68 -24.59
C GLY A 598 -6.79 32.54 -24.36
N THR A 599 -5.55 32.61 -24.89
CA THR A 599 -4.50 31.60 -24.70
C THR A 599 -3.49 31.93 -23.59
N ALA A 600 -3.55 33.14 -23.04
CA ALA A 600 -2.62 33.63 -22.03
C ALA A 600 -3.31 33.83 -20.67
N TYR A 601 -2.53 33.70 -19.60
CA TYR A 601 -2.98 34.08 -18.26
C TYR A 601 -2.99 35.61 -18.12
N ALA A 602 -4.10 36.13 -17.60
CA ALA A 602 -4.31 37.55 -17.36
C ALA A 602 -3.89 37.97 -15.96
N SER A 603 -4.10 37.08 -14.98
CA SER A 603 -3.92 37.33 -13.56
C SER A 603 -3.46 36.09 -12.81
N GLY A 604 -2.94 36.27 -11.59
CA GLY A 604 -2.48 35.18 -10.74
C GLY A 604 -1.25 34.44 -11.30
N TYR A 605 -1.26 33.12 -11.22
CA TYR A 605 -0.21 32.23 -11.71
C TYR A 605 -0.72 31.23 -12.76
N GLY A 606 0.14 30.92 -13.72
CA GLY A 606 0.05 29.72 -14.52
C GLY A 606 0.46 28.48 -13.73
N ARG A 607 0.29 27.29 -14.32
CA ARG A 607 0.55 25.99 -13.66
C ARG A 607 1.54 25.16 -14.49
N ASP A 608 2.62 24.68 -13.87
CA ASP A 608 3.51 23.63 -14.37
C ASP A 608 3.65 22.59 -13.26
N PHE A 609 2.80 21.55 -13.32
CA PHE A 609 2.69 20.55 -12.27
C PHE A 609 3.28 19.23 -12.75
N ARG A 610 4.29 18.74 -12.03
CA ARG A 610 5.00 17.51 -12.33
C ARG A 610 4.97 16.60 -11.12
N TYR A 611 4.72 15.34 -11.38
CA TYR A 611 4.66 14.33 -10.33
C TYR A 611 6.05 13.95 -9.83
N ASP A 612 6.18 13.85 -8.51
CA ASP A 612 7.37 13.25 -7.92
C ASP A 612 7.27 11.73 -7.97
N ARG A 613 7.85 11.17 -9.05
CA ARG A 613 7.83 9.75 -9.35
C ARG A 613 8.35 8.85 -8.21
N ARG A 614 9.17 9.38 -7.30
CA ARG A 614 9.69 8.61 -6.14
C ARG A 614 8.56 8.04 -5.28
N PHE A 615 7.40 8.70 -5.22
CA PHE A 615 6.22 8.20 -4.51
C PHE A 615 5.62 6.92 -5.11
N GLN A 616 5.81 6.70 -6.42
CA GLN A 616 5.40 5.48 -7.11
C GLN A 616 6.53 4.43 -7.10
N ASP A 617 7.76 4.87 -7.35
CA ASP A 617 8.91 4.00 -7.59
C ASP A 617 9.51 3.39 -6.32
N ILE A 618 9.28 4.00 -5.15
CA ILE A 618 9.82 3.57 -3.86
C ILE A 618 8.65 3.31 -2.90
N PRO A 619 8.26 2.04 -2.67
CA PRO A 619 7.17 1.71 -1.77
C PRO A 619 7.39 2.30 -0.37
N GLY A 620 6.44 3.10 0.11
CA GLY A 620 6.50 3.73 1.43
C GLY A 620 7.34 5.00 1.52
N PHE A 621 7.91 5.48 0.41
CA PHE A 621 8.55 6.78 0.38
C PHE A 621 7.51 7.90 0.36
N GLY A 622 7.72 8.91 1.21
CA GLY A 622 6.80 10.03 1.35
C GLY A 622 7.21 10.96 2.49
N PRO A 623 6.56 12.12 2.60
CA PRO A 623 6.70 12.96 3.78
C PRO A 623 6.35 12.18 5.07
N PRO A 624 7.09 12.35 6.17
CA PRO A 624 6.86 11.61 7.41
C PRO A 624 5.47 11.93 7.98
N SER A 625 4.71 10.90 8.37
CA SER A 625 3.34 11.06 8.88
C SER A 625 2.42 11.85 7.95
N TYR A 626 2.62 11.81 6.63
CA TYR A 626 1.70 12.44 5.68
C TYR A 626 0.29 11.83 5.79
N PRO A 627 -0.79 12.60 5.56
CA PRO A 627 -2.14 12.07 5.64
C PRO A 627 -2.38 10.91 4.68
N VAL A 628 -3.16 9.94 5.16
CA VAL A 628 -3.60 8.76 4.43
C VAL A 628 -5.13 8.73 4.38
N SER A 629 -5.70 7.97 3.46
CA SER A 629 -7.15 7.74 3.46
C SER A 629 -7.58 7.12 4.80
N PRO A 630 -8.76 7.47 5.35
CA PRO A 630 -9.30 6.84 6.56
C PRO A 630 -9.83 5.42 6.32
N VAL A 631 -9.78 4.92 5.08
CA VAL A 631 -10.28 3.60 4.69
C VAL A 631 -9.14 2.63 4.48
N TRP A 632 -9.22 1.50 5.17
CA TRP A 632 -8.32 0.38 4.94
C TRP A 632 -8.63 -0.33 3.64
N GLN A 633 -7.59 -0.55 2.86
CA GLN A 633 -7.59 -1.43 1.70
C GLN A 633 -6.87 -2.72 2.04
N ALA A 634 -7.28 -3.80 1.38
CA ALA A 634 -6.61 -5.08 1.48
C ALA A 634 -6.01 -5.47 0.12
N ALA A 635 -4.94 -6.26 0.16
CA ALA A 635 -4.42 -6.97 -1.00
C ALA A 635 -3.92 -8.36 -0.60
N ASP A 636 -3.74 -9.24 -1.57
CA ASP A 636 -3.25 -10.60 -1.33
C ASP A 636 -2.31 -11.10 -2.43
N ALA A 637 -1.67 -12.23 -2.12
CA ALA A 637 -0.67 -12.87 -2.96
C ALA A 637 -1.22 -13.55 -4.23
N GLY A 638 -2.54 -13.66 -4.39
CA GLY A 638 -3.20 -14.18 -5.58
C GLY A 638 -2.94 -13.33 -6.81
N SER A 639 -2.78 -12.01 -6.65
CA SER A 639 -2.37 -11.09 -7.71
C SER A 639 -1.01 -11.42 -8.33
N VAL A 640 -0.13 -12.10 -7.59
CA VAL A 640 1.21 -12.53 -8.04
C VAL A 640 1.31 -14.04 -8.23
N GLY A 641 0.16 -14.72 -8.38
CA GLY A 641 0.08 -16.15 -8.69
C GLY A 641 0.50 -17.10 -7.57
N LYS A 642 0.73 -16.62 -6.35
CA LYS A 642 1.08 -17.48 -5.21
C LYS A 642 -0.14 -18.19 -4.65
N ARG A 643 0.03 -19.39 -4.10
CA ARG A 643 -1.05 -20.21 -3.55
C ARG A 643 -0.56 -21.01 -2.34
N LEU A 644 -1.37 -21.13 -1.30
CA LEU A 644 -1.09 -22.02 -0.14
C LEU A 644 -1.24 -23.49 -0.52
N ASP A 645 -2.12 -23.80 -1.47
CA ASP A 645 -2.43 -25.18 -1.87
C ASP A 645 -1.43 -25.75 -2.89
N ASP A 646 -0.41 -24.97 -3.25
CA ASP A 646 0.70 -25.36 -4.12
C ASP A 646 1.84 -26.03 -3.33
N PHE A 647 1.76 -27.35 -3.26
CA PHE A 647 2.72 -28.20 -2.57
C PHE A 647 3.05 -29.43 -3.41
N LEU A 648 4.31 -29.84 -3.31
CA LEU A 648 4.80 -31.09 -3.88
C LEU A 648 4.72 -32.18 -2.81
N TRP A 649 4.29 -33.37 -3.21
CA TRP A 649 4.18 -34.52 -2.31
C TRP A 649 4.97 -35.70 -2.85
N ARG A 650 5.43 -36.53 -1.91
CA ARG A 650 6.15 -37.77 -2.18
C ARG A 650 5.66 -38.86 -1.24
N GLN A 651 5.72 -40.09 -1.72
CA GLN A 651 5.49 -41.25 -0.88
C GLN A 651 6.66 -41.42 0.09
N SER A 652 6.36 -41.52 1.38
CA SER A 652 7.35 -41.82 2.42
C SER A 652 7.33 -43.31 2.77
N ARG A 653 8.47 -43.85 3.22
CA ARG A 653 8.53 -45.22 3.77
C ARG A 653 7.87 -45.21 5.15
N ALA A 654 6.93 -46.12 5.37
CA ALA A 654 6.38 -46.36 6.70
C ALA A 654 7.52 -46.89 7.60
N GLY A 655 8.01 -46.09 8.55
CA GLY A 655 8.96 -46.55 9.57
C GLY A 655 10.20 -45.69 9.88
N ALA A 656 10.31 -44.44 9.44
CA ALA A 656 11.34 -43.53 9.97
C ALA A 656 10.69 -42.21 10.42
N PRO A 657 11.00 -41.72 11.64
CA PRO A 657 10.53 -40.42 12.14
C PRO A 657 11.01 -39.26 11.27
#